data_AF-A0A4Q4SQC2-F1
#
_entry.id   AF-A0A4Q4SQC2-F1
#
_cell.length_a   1.000
_cell.length_b   1.000
_cell.length_c   1.000
_cell.angle_alpha   90.00
_cell.angle_beta   90.00
_cell.angle_gamma   90.00
#
_symmetry.space_group_name_H-M   'P 1'
#
loop_
_entity.id
_entity.type
_entity.pdbx_description
1 polymer ?
#
loop_
_entity_poly.entity_id
_entity_poly.type
_entity_poly.pdbx_seq_one_letter_code
_entity_poly.pdbx_strand_id
1 'polypeptide(L)'
;MLGPAENGLLRLVDELLLNIIDHIDNQDALCSLSATCTRFQGLVEPYIWRKLEVLTGDHARNIATALDKRDDRTDYIQDLAIRYNDTYRDGVEELNHFLSLMSKLRHLHIESPCPNNVEWQHGGIYFDGYSRIDYTNLLAASVYPRSGMPMTLPMLQSLTLHAHGSGDNKYKLGRAVAMFKHPSLQNITLSCLDFDGELGISASETKTTPLRSLTLIECNVNVKFLDEVLSLPKALKELSIGERLHVFQECQPSMDPERRTSSRQFLLALQKQARSLQRLTHCGGHVGHLTPRDTDPEGAEKLRSLVDLEYLELGFESHLYYYLRQSGFPPALRSLKMLDSAISINSGHDLRSLSDIAFRSLTSLVDTCLPGTLAEDFTLHLKFSDHSFFRLFEIVDATEQAHLLSALFFDRAATYKIASMLKSYSTNSHFLVSRETFPSGKSFIPPYMHGEELPVEELMYTSDDFWRFNGINYRIMDDENWRDELKKGKKLAISMGADMTEIDLSKPAVAPRFLALPGELRNRIYKAITDDEGPKEIRLHGSGPYGSSFSSGRSLKDRNPSRQYLGFAQTNRMFRSEFMPLYMTVRRSLIVMEDVPYYLELFPLPDPVLTASIITVIRDLLSAFEKQTSTSRIDVLRLLRTDWSMFPSSIFASKFPVRWKKSMPEVWESSKKLVRSGLRRADVIFWLPRKRQTKLQET
;
A
#
# COMPACT_ATOMS: atom_id res chain seq x y z
N MET A 1 24.92 -37.01 -51.02
CA MET A 1 23.50 -37.25 -50.65
C MET A 1 23.45 -38.51 -49.81
N LEU A 2 23.11 -38.40 -48.53
CA LEU A 2 22.80 -39.57 -47.69
C LEU A 2 21.34 -39.95 -47.97
N GLY A 3 21.07 -41.23 -48.26
CA GLY A 3 19.72 -41.73 -48.54
C GLY A 3 18.76 -41.55 -47.35
N PRO A 4 17.43 -41.63 -47.58
CA PRO A 4 16.45 -41.49 -46.51
C PRO A 4 16.66 -42.55 -45.44
N ALA A 5 16.57 -42.16 -44.16
CA ALA A 5 16.75 -43.07 -43.03
C ALA A 5 15.73 -44.23 -43.10
N GLU A 6 16.22 -45.46 -43.06
CA GLU A 6 15.38 -46.65 -43.30
C GLU A 6 14.40 -46.95 -42.16
N ASN A 7 14.65 -46.49 -40.93
CA ASN A 7 13.77 -46.66 -39.76
C ASN A 7 13.85 -45.45 -38.79
N GLY A 8 12.83 -45.26 -37.95
CA GLY A 8 12.84 -44.30 -36.83
C GLY A 8 12.26 -42.90 -37.12
N LEU A 9 12.46 -41.95 -36.19
CA LEU A 9 11.88 -40.60 -36.21
C LEU A 9 12.21 -39.85 -37.51
N LEU A 10 13.43 -40.01 -38.03
CA LEU A 10 13.92 -39.35 -39.25
C LEU A 10 13.21 -39.80 -40.54
N ARG A 11 12.35 -40.83 -40.49
CA ARG A 11 11.56 -41.28 -41.63
C ARG A 11 10.20 -40.59 -41.72
N LEU A 12 9.76 -39.93 -40.64
CA LEU A 12 8.54 -39.12 -40.64
C LEU A 12 8.70 -37.90 -41.55
N VAL A 13 7.60 -37.43 -42.13
CA VAL A 13 7.55 -36.18 -42.90
C VAL A 13 7.67 -34.98 -41.96
N ASP A 14 8.10 -33.83 -42.49
CA ASP A 14 8.37 -32.63 -41.68
C ASP A 14 7.14 -32.19 -40.89
N GLU A 15 5.93 -32.31 -41.43
CA GLU A 15 4.68 -31.95 -40.75
C GLU A 15 4.44 -32.81 -39.50
N LEU A 16 4.75 -34.10 -39.55
CA LEU A 16 4.63 -34.99 -38.39
C LEU A 16 5.73 -34.70 -37.36
N LEU A 17 6.94 -34.38 -37.81
CA LEU A 17 8.03 -33.99 -36.93
C LEU A 17 7.73 -32.66 -36.23
N LEU A 18 7.20 -31.68 -36.96
CA LEU A 18 6.78 -30.39 -36.40
C LEU A 18 5.67 -30.57 -35.36
N ASN A 19 4.69 -31.45 -35.61
CA ASN A 19 3.67 -31.80 -34.60
C ASN A 19 4.29 -32.43 -33.35
N ILE A 20 5.33 -33.26 -33.47
CA ILE A 20 6.04 -33.81 -32.30
C ILE A 20 6.81 -32.70 -31.58
N ILE A 21 7.53 -31.84 -32.32
CA ILE A 21 8.33 -30.74 -31.77
C ILE A 21 7.45 -29.73 -31.04
N ASP A 22 6.24 -29.45 -31.54
CA ASP A 22 5.29 -28.51 -30.94
C ASP A 22 4.81 -28.96 -29.54
N HIS A 23 4.99 -30.24 -29.19
CA HIS A 23 4.73 -30.78 -27.85
C HIS A 23 5.95 -30.79 -26.92
N ILE A 24 7.11 -30.28 -27.35
CA ILE A 24 8.32 -30.21 -26.53
C ILE A 24 8.39 -28.81 -25.87
N ASP A 25 7.93 -28.73 -24.62
CA ASP A 25 7.95 -27.48 -23.85
C ASP A 25 9.33 -27.14 -23.24
N ASN A 26 10.26 -28.10 -23.26
CA ASN A 26 11.58 -27.95 -22.64
C ASN A 26 12.59 -27.40 -23.66
N GLN A 27 13.09 -26.18 -23.39
CA GLN A 27 14.07 -25.49 -24.22
C GLN A 27 15.38 -26.27 -24.40
N ASP A 28 15.90 -26.90 -23.35
CA ASP A 28 17.15 -27.69 -23.41
C ASP A 28 16.97 -28.95 -24.27
N ALA A 29 15.77 -29.55 -24.23
CA ALA A 29 15.41 -30.68 -25.09
C ALA A 29 15.35 -30.25 -26.57
N LEU A 30 14.79 -29.07 -26.87
CA LEU A 30 14.80 -28.49 -28.22
C LEU A 30 16.24 -28.22 -28.69
N CYS A 31 17.08 -27.61 -27.85
CA CYS A 31 18.50 -27.40 -28.15
C CYS A 31 19.24 -28.72 -28.41
N SER A 32 18.99 -29.73 -27.58
CA SER A 32 19.58 -31.06 -27.74
C SER A 32 19.13 -31.73 -29.04
N LEU A 33 17.83 -31.65 -29.37
CA LEU A 33 17.27 -32.19 -30.61
C LEU A 33 17.87 -31.49 -31.84
N SER A 34 17.98 -30.16 -31.80
CA SER A 34 18.62 -29.35 -32.84
C SER A 34 20.08 -29.76 -33.09
N ALA A 35 20.82 -30.13 -32.04
CA ALA A 35 22.21 -30.57 -32.13
C ALA A 35 22.39 -31.98 -32.74
N THR A 36 21.32 -32.76 -32.93
CA THR A 36 21.45 -34.15 -33.41
C THR A 36 21.74 -34.25 -34.92
N CYS A 37 21.06 -33.46 -35.75
CA CYS A 37 21.27 -33.47 -37.20
C CYS A 37 20.77 -32.16 -37.84
N THR A 38 21.24 -31.87 -39.07
CA THR A 38 20.91 -30.64 -39.80
C THR A 38 19.41 -30.49 -40.10
N ARG A 39 18.69 -31.60 -40.31
CA ARG A 39 17.22 -31.57 -40.52
C ARG A 39 16.50 -31.12 -39.27
N PHE A 40 16.80 -31.72 -38.11
CA PHE A 40 16.21 -31.27 -36.85
C PHE A 40 16.65 -29.88 -36.47
N GLN A 41 17.90 -29.50 -36.74
CA GLN A 41 18.35 -28.12 -36.57
C GLN A 41 17.43 -27.14 -37.32
N GLY A 42 17.13 -27.40 -38.60
CA GLY A 42 16.25 -26.55 -39.39
C GLY A 42 14.80 -26.50 -38.88
N LEU A 43 14.25 -27.63 -38.44
CA LEU A 43 12.87 -27.72 -37.95
C LEU A 43 12.70 -27.13 -36.55
N VAL A 44 13.73 -27.20 -35.70
CA VAL A 44 13.64 -26.87 -34.27
C VAL A 44 14.11 -25.44 -33.97
N GLU A 45 15.03 -24.88 -34.75
CA GLU A 45 15.50 -23.50 -34.52
C GLU A 45 14.37 -22.46 -34.43
N PRO A 46 13.31 -22.48 -35.26
CA PRO A 46 12.18 -21.57 -35.10
C PRO A 46 11.50 -21.63 -33.73
N TYR A 47 11.54 -22.78 -33.05
CA TYR A 47 10.97 -22.96 -31.71
C TYR A 47 11.92 -22.45 -30.63
N ILE A 48 13.21 -22.75 -30.75
CA ILE A 48 14.25 -22.29 -29.81
C ILE A 48 14.29 -20.75 -29.77
N TRP A 49 14.28 -20.11 -30.95
CA TRP A 49 14.46 -18.67 -31.06
C TRP A 49 13.18 -17.85 -30.91
N ARG A 50 12.00 -18.51 -30.86
CA ARG A 50 10.70 -17.84 -30.84
C ARG A 50 10.55 -16.83 -29.71
N LYS A 51 11.02 -17.21 -28.52
CA LYS A 51 10.89 -16.44 -27.29
C LYS A 51 12.24 -16.36 -26.59
N LEU A 52 12.72 -15.14 -26.34
CA LEU A 52 14.00 -14.87 -25.70
C LEU A 52 13.84 -14.01 -24.46
N GLU A 53 14.63 -14.30 -23.43
CA GLU A 53 14.75 -13.50 -22.22
C GLU A 53 16.22 -13.16 -21.96
N VAL A 54 16.50 -11.86 -21.81
CA VAL A 54 17.83 -11.30 -21.63
C VAL A 54 17.91 -10.69 -20.25
N LEU A 55 18.67 -11.34 -19.36
CA LEU A 55 18.82 -10.95 -17.95
C LEU A 55 20.19 -10.32 -17.65
N THR A 56 21.16 -10.54 -18.54
CA THR A 56 22.54 -10.09 -18.39
C THR A 56 23.10 -9.68 -19.74
N GLY A 57 24.14 -8.86 -19.74
CA GLY A 57 24.88 -8.52 -20.95
C GLY A 57 25.61 -9.72 -21.58
N ASP A 58 25.95 -10.75 -20.81
CA ASP A 58 26.46 -12.01 -21.38
C ASP A 58 25.40 -12.75 -22.20
N HIS A 59 24.14 -12.77 -21.75
CA HIS A 59 23.04 -13.31 -22.56
C HIS A 59 22.92 -12.52 -23.87
N ALA A 60 22.94 -11.19 -23.78
CA ALA A 60 22.86 -10.30 -24.94
C ALA A 60 23.99 -10.57 -25.95
N ARG A 61 25.25 -10.66 -25.49
CA ARG A 61 26.42 -10.97 -26.33
C ARG A 61 26.34 -12.33 -26.99
N ASN A 62 25.89 -13.35 -26.27
CA ASN A 62 25.72 -14.69 -26.80
C ASN A 62 24.63 -14.73 -27.88
N ILE A 63 23.51 -14.05 -27.64
CA ILE A 63 22.43 -13.91 -28.62
C ILE A 63 22.93 -13.15 -29.85
N ALA A 64 23.54 -11.98 -29.68
CA ALA A 64 24.10 -11.20 -30.77
C ALA A 64 25.08 -12.02 -31.63
N THR A 65 26.01 -12.74 -31.01
CA THR A 65 26.95 -13.64 -31.71
C THR A 65 26.24 -14.76 -32.45
N ALA A 66 25.15 -15.30 -31.91
CA ALA A 66 24.39 -16.36 -32.54
C ALA A 66 23.52 -15.88 -33.70
N LEU A 67 23.04 -14.64 -33.66
CA LEU A 67 22.32 -13.97 -34.74
C LEU A 67 23.27 -13.59 -35.89
N ASP A 68 24.45 -13.04 -35.56
CA ASP A 68 25.50 -12.70 -36.54
C ASP A 68 26.00 -13.92 -37.33
N LYS A 69 26.03 -15.09 -36.69
CA LYS A 69 26.43 -16.35 -37.35
C LYS A 69 25.35 -16.91 -38.29
N ARG A 70 24.08 -16.53 -38.11
CA ARG A 70 22.95 -17.06 -38.89
C ARG A 70 21.78 -16.09 -38.87
N ASP A 71 21.76 -15.21 -39.87
CA ASP A 71 20.80 -14.12 -40.01
C ASP A 71 19.33 -14.57 -39.94
N ASP A 72 19.00 -15.75 -40.49
CA ASP A 72 17.65 -16.34 -40.48
C ASP A 72 17.02 -16.38 -39.08
N ARG A 73 17.84 -16.52 -38.03
CA ARG A 73 17.36 -16.62 -36.64
C ARG A 73 16.65 -15.36 -36.17
N THR A 74 17.03 -14.22 -36.71
CA THR A 74 16.43 -12.92 -36.39
C THR A 74 14.93 -12.90 -36.72
N ASP A 75 14.55 -13.60 -37.79
CA ASP A 75 13.17 -13.72 -38.25
C ASP A 75 12.34 -14.77 -37.48
N TYR A 76 12.97 -15.56 -36.61
CA TYR A 76 12.26 -16.51 -35.75
C TYR A 76 11.78 -15.86 -34.45
N ILE A 77 12.41 -14.76 -34.02
CA ILE A 77 12.10 -14.07 -32.76
C ILE A 77 10.75 -13.36 -32.87
N GLN A 78 9.82 -13.73 -31.99
CA GLN A 78 8.47 -13.15 -31.91
C GLN A 78 8.17 -12.51 -30.55
N ASP A 79 8.83 -12.97 -29.49
CA ASP A 79 8.72 -12.43 -28.13
C ASP A 79 10.13 -12.21 -27.55
N LEU A 80 10.43 -10.98 -27.16
CA LEU A 80 11.72 -10.60 -26.60
C LEU A 80 11.52 -9.77 -25.34
N ALA A 81 12.04 -10.28 -24.23
CA ALA A 81 12.11 -9.58 -22.96
C ALA A 81 13.57 -9.25 -22.61
N ILE A 82 13.88 -7.97 -22.43
CA ILE A 82 15.18 -7.47 -21.99
C ILE A 82 14.98 -6.87 -20.61
N ARG A 83 15.35 -7.63 -19.57
CA ARG A 83 15.09 -7.31 -18.16
C ARG A 83 16.33 -7.61 -17.33
N TYR A 84 17.20 -6.62 -17.17
CA TYR A 84 18.49 -6.81 -16.52
C TYR A 84 18.63 -5.92 -15.29
N ASN A 85 19.28 -6.48 -14.27
CA ASN A 85 19.75 -5.68 -13.15
C ASN A 85 20.91 -4.77 -13.61
N ASP A 86 21.05 -3.59 -12.99
CA ASP A 86 22.09 -2.61 -13.37
C ASP A 86 23.50 -3.20 -13.29
N THR A 87 23.73 -4.09 -12.34
CA THR A 87 25.02 -4.79 -12.16
C THR A 87 25.39 -5.70 -13.34
N TYR A 88 24.43 -6.11 -14.18
CA TYR A 88 24.64 -6.99 -15.33
C TYR A 88 24.36 -6.30 -16.67
N ARG A 89 24.38 -4.97 -16.70
CA ARG A 89 24.02 -4.18 -17.90
C ARG A 89 25.02 -4.26 -19.05
N ASP A 90 26.30 -4.47 -18.76
CA ASP A 90 27.39 -4.29 -19.73
C ASP A 90 27.32 -5.34 -20.85
N GLY A 91 27.11 -4.91 -22.09
CA GLY A 91 26.94 -5.77 -23.25
C GLY A 91 25.49 -5.94 -23.72
N VAL A 92 24.50 -5.40 -23.00
CA VAL A 92 23.10 -5.38 -23.46
C VAL A 92 22.94 -4.53 -24.73
N GLU A 93 23.75 -3.48 -24.87
CA GLU A 93 23.76 -2.59 -26.03
C GLU A 93 24.08 -3.29 -27.36
N GLU A 94 24.70 -4.47 -27.33
CA GLU A 94 25.01 -5.28 -28.52
C GLU A 94 23.74 -5.73 -29.26
N LEU A 95 22.58 -5.76 -28.58
CA LEU A 95 21.30 -6.11 -29.20
C LEU A 95 20.70 -4.98 -30.04
N ASN A 96 21.16 -3.73 -29.92
CA ASN A 96 20.56 -2.58 -30.61
C ASN A 96 20.52 -2.77 -32.13
N HIS A 97 21.59 -3.33 -32.71
CA HIS A 97 21.63 -3.61 -34.14
C HIS A 97 20.56 -4.63 -34.54
N PHE A 98 20.52 -5.77 -33.86
CA PHE A 98 19.63 -6.88 -34.20
C PHE A 98 18.15 -6.58 -33.96
N LEU A 99 17.82 -5.78 -32.94
CA LEU A 99 16.44 -5.33 -32.69
C LEU A 99 15.81 -4.67 -33.93
N SER A 100 16.61 -3.90 -34.69
CA SER A 100 16.13 -3.25 -35.92
C SER A 100 15.82 -4.24 -37.05
N LEU A 101 16.40 -5.44 -37.00
CA LEU A 101 16.28 -6.49 -38.01
C LEU A 101 15.19 -7.53 -37.68
N MET A 102 14.63 -7.53 -36.47
CA MET A 102 13.60 -8.49 -36.03
C MET A 102 12.24 -8.19 -36.67
N SER A 103 12.10 -8.55 -37.94
CA SER A 103 10.93 -8.24 -38.76
C SER A 103 9.62 -8.84 -38.23
N LYS A 104 9.71 -9.98 -37.53
CA LYS A 104 8.56 -10.73 -37.00
C LYS A 104 8.33 -10.56 -35.49
N LEU A 105 9.04 -9.65 -34.83
CA LEU A 105 8.85 -9.40 -33.42
C LEU A 105 7.44 -8.84 -33.17
N ARG A 106 6.68 -9.49 -32.28
CA ARG A 106 5.31 -9.12 -31.91
C ARG A 106 5.23 -8.54 -30.50
N HIS A 107 6.05 -9.04 -29.59
CA HIS A 107 6.06 -8.64 -28.19
C HIS A 107 7.46 -8.19 -27.79
N LEU A 108 7.57 -6.93 -27.38
CA LEU A 108 8.82 -6.34 -26.89
C LEU A 108 8.61 -5.83 -25.47
N HIS A 109 9.45 -6.31 -24.56
CA HIS A 109 9.52 -5.82 -23.20
C HIS A 109 10.92 -5.29 -22.94
N ILE A 110 11.04 -4.00 -22.68
CA ILE A 110 12.30 -3.35 -22.29
C ILE A 110 12.12 -2.83 -20.87
N GLU A 111 12.94 -3.39 -19.99
CA GLU A 111 13.02 -3.06 -18.59
C GLU A 111 14.48 -2.68 -18.29
N SER A 112 14.74 -1.38 -18.25
CA SER A 112 16.02 -0.85 -17.81
C SER A 112 16.08 -0.89 -16.29
N PRO A 113 17.25 -1.09 -15.69
CA PRO A 113 17.39 -1.10 -14.26
C PRO A 113 16.79 0.17 -13.67
N CYS A 114 15.82 0.02 -12.78
CA CYS A 114 15.34 1.07 -11.91
C CYS A 114 15.14 0.43 -10.54
N PRO A 115 15.54 1.11 -9.46
CA PRO A 115 15.32 0.57 -8.14
C PRO A 115 13.89 0.78 -7.64
N ASN A 116 13.19 -0.31 -7.31
CA ASN A 116 11.83 -0.25 -6.76
C ASN A 116 11.72 -0.55 -5.26
N ASN A 117 12.83 -0.73 -4.56
CA ASN A 117 12.82 -1.12 -3.14
C ASN A 117 12.92 0.08 -2.19
N VAL A 118 12.49 -0.15 -0.94
CA VAL A 118 12.44 0.81 0.18
C VAL A 118 13.77 1.53 0.48
N GLU A 119 14.90 0.99 0.05
CA GLU A 119 16.23 1.60 0.23
C GLU A 119 16.32 2.97 -0.45
N TRP A 120 15.55 3.18 -1.52
CA TRP A 120 15.52 4.43 -2.29
C TRP A 120 14.51 5.44 -1.75
N GLN A 121 13.55 5.00 -0.91
CA GLN A 121 12.61 5.87 -0.20
C GLN A 121 13.31 6.73 0.87
N HIS A 122 14.52 6.36 1.31
CA HIS A 122 15.25 7.05 2.39
C HIS A 122 16.18 8.17 1.89
N GLY A 123 16.08 8.56 0.62
CA GLY A 123 16.57 9.85 0.11
C GLY A 123 18.09 10.04 0.09
N GLY A 124 18.88 8.97 -0.09
CA GLY A 124 20.34 9.04 -0.03
C GLY A 124 21.10 8.35 -1.18
N ILE A 125 20.42 7.71 -2.12
CA ILE A 125 21.07 6.96 -3.20
C ILE A 125 20.76 7.66 -4.52
N TYR A 126 21.80 8.20 -5.15
CA TYR A 126 21.72 8.78 -6.50
C TYR A 126 21.61 7.64 -7.52
N PHE A 127 20.59 7.70 -8.38
CA PHE A 127 20.39 6.74 -9.46
C PHE A 127 20.75 7.40 -10.80
N ASP A 128 21.79 6.92 -11.48
CA ASP A 128 22.21 7.37 -12.81
C ASP A 128 22.14 6.28 -13.88
N GLY A 129 21.58 5.11 -13.53
CA GLY A 129 21.35 4.03 -14.47
C GLY A 129 20.40 4.47 -15.60
N TYR A 130 20.73 4.06 -16.81
CA TYR A 130 19.96 4.33 -18.01
C TYR A 130 19.92 3.10 -18.90
N SER A 131 18.92 3.04 -19.77
CA SER A 131 18.73 1.92 -20.70
C SER A 131 19.92 1.79 -21.66
N ARG A 132 20.47 0.58 -21.76
CA ARG A 132 21.44 0.18 -22.79
C ARG A 132 20.81 -0.03 -24.17
N ILE A 133 19.49 -0.17 -24.23
CA ILE A 133 18.73 -0.22 -25.48
C ILE A 133 18.30 1.20 -25.87
N ASP A 134 18.63 1.62 -27.09
CA ASP A 134 18.20 2.87 -27.70
C ASP A 134 16.74 2.77 -28.18
N TYR A 135 15.84 2.64 -27.22
CA TYR A 135 14.41 2.51 -27.45
C TYR A 135 13.85 3.73 -28.19
N THR A 136 14.47 4.92 -28.03
CA THR A 136 13.98 6.16 -28.64
C THR A 136 14.08 6.12 -30.15
N ASN A 137 15.25 5.73 -30.69
CA ASN A 137 15.45 5.64 -32.13
C ASN A 137 14.81 4.38 -32.70
N LEU A 138 14.82 3.27 -31.97
CA LEU A 138 14.16 2.02 -32.38
C LEU A 138 12.65 2.25 -32.63
N LEU A 139 11.95 2.85 -31.67
CA LEU A 139 10.51 3.10 -31.79
C LEU A 139 10.19 4.19 -32.80
N ALA A 140 11.05 5.20 -32.95
CA ALA A 140 10.90 6.19 -34.02
C ALA A 140 11.02 5.55 -35.41
N ALA A 141 12.00 4.66 -35.61
CA ALA A 141 12.21 3.97 -36.89
C ALA A 141 11.09 2.99 -37.23
N SER A 142 10.31 2.54 -36.24
CA SER A 142 9.14 1.67 -36.45
C SER A 142 7.95 2.36 -37.09
N VAL A 143 8.00 3.70 -37.18
CA VAL A 143 6.96 4.51 -37.82
C VAL A 143 7.53 5.36 -38.94
N TYR A 144 8.73 5.92 -38.71
CA TYR A 144 9.43 6.79 -39.63
C TYR A 144 10.78 6.18 -40.03
N PRO A 145 10.78 5.15 -40.91
CA PRO A 145 12.02 4.57 -41.39
C PRO A 145 12.83 5.62 -42.16
N ARG A 146 14.16 5.47 -42.13
CA ARG A 146 15.04 6.29 -42.96
C ARG A 146 14.78 5.96 -44.43
N SER A 147 14.96 6.96 -45.31
CA SER A 147 14.77 6.76 -46.75
C SER A 147 15.62 5.58 -47.26
N GLY A 148 15.00 4.66 -47.98
CA GLY A 148 15.65 3.44 -48.50
C GLY A 148 15.84 2.31 -47.49
N MET A 149 15.44 2.48 -46.22
CA MET A 149 15.49 1.42 -45.20
C MET A 149 14.11 0.83 -44.93
N PRO A 150 14.01 -0.48 -44.61
CA PRO A 150 12.75 -1.07 -44.19
C PRO A 150 12.29 -0.50 -42.83
N MET A 151 10.98 -0.58 -42.59
CA MET A 151 10.40 -0.29 -41.28
C MET A 151 10.93 -1.29 -40.25
N THR A 152 11.41 -0.80 -39.11
CA THR A 152 11.82 -1.66 -38.00
C THR A 152 10.59 -2.15 -37.23
N LEU A 153 10.61 -3.39 -36.74
CA LEU A 153 9.52 -3.95 -35.92
C LEU A 153 8.11 -3.89 -36.57
N PRO A 154 7.93 -4.17 -37.88
CA PRO A 154 6.68 -3.93 -38.58
C PRO A 154 5.50 -4.81 -38.08
N MET A 155 5.78 -5.85 -37.30
CA MET A 155 4.79 -6.75 -36.72
C MET A 155 4.56 -6.52 -35.22
N LEU A 156 5.10 -5.45 -34.63
CA LEU A 156 5.00 -5.20 -33.19
C LEU A 156 3.54 -4.97 -32.77
N GLN A 157 3.07 -5.78 -31.84
CA GLN A 157 1.70 -5.79 -31.33
C GLN A 157 1.62 -5.37 -29.86
N SER A 158 2.66 -5.62 -29.07
CA SER A 158 2.71 -5.28 -27.65
C SER A 158 4.07 -4.70 -27.28
N LEU A 159 4.04 -3.58 -26.56
CA LEU A 159 5.22 -2.93 -26.01
C LEU A 159 5.04 -2.71 -24.51
N THR A 160 5.99 -3.20 -23.72
CA THR A 160 6.19 -2.78 -22.32
C THR A 160 7.51 -2.04 -22.23
N LEU A 161 7.46 -0.77 -21.82
CA LEU A 161 8.61 0.11 -21.72
C LEU A 161 8.69 0.67 -20.31
N HIS A 162 9.67 0.17 -19.57
CA HIS A 162 10.15 0.78 -18.34
C HIS A 162 11.63 1.07 -18.55
N ALA A 163 11.93 2.21 -19.16
CA ALA A 163 13.28 2.55 -19.59
C ALA A 163 13.60 4.00 -19.25
N HIS A 164 14.86 4.26 -18.88
CA HIS A 164 15.33 5.61 -18.61
C HIS A 164 16.39 6.07 -19.61
N GLY A 165 16.35 7.35 -19.98
CA GLY A 165 17.42 8.02 -20.71
C GLY A 165 18.60 8.37 -19.79
N SER A 166 19.69 8.88 -20.37
CA SER A 166 20.83 9.41 -19.61
C SER A 166 20.64 10.90 -19.28
N GLY A 167 21.15 11.35 -18.13
CA GLY A 167 21.18 12.78 -17.75
C GLY A 167 19.79 13.42 -17.76
N ASP A 168 19.67 14.61 -18.34
CA ASP A 168 18.42 15.39 -18.40
C ASP A 168 17.29 14.77 -19.25
N ASN A 169 17.54 13.60 -19.86
CA ASN A 169 16.56 12.84 -20.64
C ASN A 169 16.01 11.63 -19.89
N LYS A 170 16.35 11.48 -18.61
CA LYS A 170 16.03 10.29 -17.80
C LYS A 170 14.58 9.82 -17.87
N TYR A 171 13.63 10.74 -17.80
CA TYR A 171 12.20 10.43 -17.82
C TYR A 171 11.51 10.72 -19.15
N LYS A 172 12.23 11.26 -20.14
CA LYS A 172 11.61 11.71 -21.39
C LYS A 172 11.39 10.55 -22.34
N LEU A 173 10.22 10.51 -22.97
CA LEU A 173 9.96 9.63 -24.12
C LEU A 173 10.79 10.02 -25.35
N GLY A 174 11.03 11.32 -25.54
CA GLY A 174 11.78 11.83 -26.70
C GLY A 174 11.15 11.39 -28.02
N ARG A 175 11.96 10.87 -28.95
CA ARG A 175 11.46 10.40 -30.26
C ARG A 175 10.58 9.16 -30.19
N ALA A 176 10.58 8.47 -29.05
CA ALA A 176 9.76 7.27 -28.85
C ALA A 176 8.26 7.57 -28.96
N VAL A 177 7.82 8.82 -28.77
CA VAL A 177 6.41 9.23 -28.93
C VAL A 177 5.81 8.79 -30.26
N ALA A 178 6.62 8.66 -31.32
CA ALA A 178 6.17 8.13 -32.61
C ALA A 178 5.45 6.77 -32.52
N MET A 179 5.76 5.95 -31.50
CA MET A 179 5.15 4.62 -31.30
C MET A 179 3.62 4.65 -31.28
N PHE A 180 3.00 5.74 -30.86
CA PHE A 180 1.53 5.85 -30.81
C PHE A 180 0.89 5.82 -32.20
N LYS A 181 1.66 6.09 -33.26
CA LYS A 181 1.24 6.00 -34.67
C LYS A 181 1.59 4.65 -35.32
N HIS A 182 2.11 3.68 -34.56
CA HIS A 182 2.54 2.39 -35.10
C HIS A 182 1.36 1.58 -35.70
N PRO A 183 1.51 0.99 -36.90
CA PRO A 183 0.39 0.42 -37.65
C PRO A 183 -0.18 -0.88 -37.08
N SER A 184 0.58 -1.62 -36.26
CA SER A 184 0.15 -2.90 -35.68
C SER A 184 0.12 -2.94 -34.15
N LEU A 185 0.53 -1.85 -33.48
CA LEU A 185 0.71 -1.83 -32.03
C LEU A 185 -0.64 -1.71 -31.32
N GLN A 186 -1.00 -2.75 -30.56
CA GLN A 186 -2.30 -2.90 -29.92
C GLN A 186 -2.24 -2.63 -28.42
N ASN A 187 -1.12 -2.92 -27.76
CA ASN A 187 -0.96 -2.78 -26.32
C ASN A 187 0.31 -2.01 -25.99
N ILE A 188 0.17 -0.96 -25.19
CA ILE A 188 1.29 -0.15 -24.71
C ILE A 188 1.23 -0.08 -23.19
N THR A 189 2.32 -0.44 -22.52
CA THR A 189 2.55 -0.19 -21.10
C THR A 189 3.79 0.69 -20.96
N LEU A 190 3.64 1.87 -20.38
CA LEU A 190 4.73 2.79 -20.09
C LEU A 190 4.82 2.98 -18.57
N SER A 191 6.04 2.96 -18.04
CA SER A 191 6.22 3.11 -16.59
C SER A 191 7.35 4.06 -16.24
N CYS A 192 7.14 4.86 -15.19
CA CYS A 192 8.09 5.83 -14.64
C CYS A 192 8.59 6.89 -15.64
N LEU A 193 7.79 7.26 -16.63
CA LEU A 193 8.15 8.20 -17.70
C LEU A 193 7.28 9.47 -17.65
N ASP A 194 7.78 10.54 -18.25
CA ASP A 194 7.01 11.72 -18.60
C ASP A 194 6.23 11.40 -19.88
N PHE A 195 4.92 11.24 -19.74
CA PHE A 195 3.98 11.08 -20.83
C PHE A 195 3.68 12.48 -21.41
N ASP A 196 4.65 12.97 -22.17
CA ASP A 196 4.64 14.30 -22.79
C ASP A 196 5.37 14.26 -24.15
N GLY A 197 5.00 15.18 -25.04
CA GLY A 197 5.57 15.30 -26.37
C GLY A 197 4.64 15.96 -27.38
N GLU A 198 5.02 15.91 -28.65
CA GLU A 198 4.25 16.42 -29.78
C GLU A 198 4.17 15.35 -30.86
N LEU A 199 2.96 14.97 -31.28
CA LEU A 199 2.77 13.98 -32.35
C LEU A 199 2.52 14.62 -33.71
N GLY A 200 2.02 15.86 -33.74
CA GLY A 200 1.60 16.53 -34.98
C GLY A 200 0.59 15.67 -35.75
N ILE A 201 -0.63 15.58 -35.23
CA ILE A 201 -1.68 14.70 -35.78
C ILE A 201 -2.49 15.45 -36.83
N SER A 202 -2.49 14.95 -38.05
CA SER A 202 -3.39 15.40 -39.11
C SER A 202 -4.78 14.78 -38.98
N ALA A 203 -5.79 15.42 -39.58
CA ALA A 203 -7.15 14.88 -39.59
C ALA A 203 -7.25 13.47 -40.19
N SER A 204 -6.40 13.14 -41.16
CA SER A 204 -6.32 11.81 -41.78
C SER A 204 -5.73 10.72 -40.88
N GLU A 205 -5.00 11.08 -39.82
CA GLU A 205 -4.38 10.14 -38.88
C GLU A 205 -5.29 9.82 -37.68
N THR A 206 -6.36 10.60 -37.49
CA THR A 206 -7.34 10.39 -36.42
C THR A 206 -8.08 9.06 -36.63
N LYS A 207 -8.25 8.26 -35.57
CA LYS A 207 -8.91 6.94 -35.62
C LYS A 207 -8.30 5.99 -36.66
N THR A 208 -6.98 5.95 -36.79
CA THR A 208 -6.29 5.06 -37.74
C THR A 208 -5.60 3.88 -37.08
N THR A 209 -5.13 4.04 -35.85
CA THR A 209 -4.24 3.07 -35.20
C THR A 209 -5.03 1.93 -34.53
N PRO A 210 -4.44 0.74 -34.40
CA PRO A 210 -5.12 -0.43 -33.82
C PRO A 210 -5.02 -0.50 -32.29
N LEU A 211 -4.50 0.54 -31.62
CA LEU A 211 -4.29 0.55 -30.17
C LEU A 211 -5.60 0.21 -29.42
N ARG A 212 -5.53 -0.79 -28.54
CA ARG A 212 -6.65 -1.29 -27.73
C ARG A 212 -6.46 -1.06 -26.24
N SER A 213 -5.22 -1.09 -25.76
CA SER A 213 -4.88 -0.91 -24.35
C SER A 213 -3.70 0.05 -24.18
N LEU A 214 -3.87 1.06 -23.32
CA LEU A 214 -2.81 1.98 -22.89
C LEU A 214 -2.74 2.00 -21.37
N THR A 215 -1.59 1.60 -20.82
CA THR A 215 -1.33 1.58 -19.38
C THR A 215 -0.14 2.48 -19.05
N LEU A 216 -0.35 3.39 -18.11
CA LEU A 216 0.66 4.31 -17.59
C LEU A 216 0.84 4.02 -16.09
N ILE A 217 2.06 3.72 -15.64
CA ILE A 217 2.36 3.35 -14.26
C ILE A 217 3.42 4.31 -13.71
N GLU A 218 3.14 5.01 -12.61
CA GLU A 218 4.07 6.01 -12.05
C GLU A 218 4.53 7.08 -13.06
N CYS A 219 3.66 7.46 -13.99
CA CYS A 219 4.00 8.40 -15.06
C CYS A 219 3.61 9.84 -14.68
N ASN A 220 4.32 10.82 -15.23
CA ASN A 220 3.86 12.21 -15.21
C ASN A 220 3.04 12.47 -16.47
N VAL A 221 1.74 12.72 -16.34
CA VAL A 221 0.83 12.75 -17.49
C VAL A 221 0.51 14.18 -17.91
N ASN A 222 0.89 14.54 -19.15
CA ASN A 222 0.43 15.76 -19.78
C ASN A 222 -0.92 15.50 -20.50
N VAL A 223 -1.98 16.15 -20.02
CA VAL A 223 -3.34 15.99 -20.55
C VAL A 223 -3.49 16.47 -22.00
N LYS A 224 -2.70 17.45 -22.45
CA LYS A 224 -2.70 17.92 -23.84
C LYS A 224 -2.12 16.86 -24.78
N PHE A 225 -1.04 16.21 -24.36
CA PHE A 225 -0.46 15.09 -25.09
C PHE A 225 -1.38 13.86 -25.06
N LEU A 226 -2.05 13.60 -23.93
CA LEU A 226 -3.07 12.56 -23.83
C LEU A 226 -4.23 12.79 -24.80
N ASP A 227 -4.68 14.03 -24.98
CA ASP A 227 -5.72 14.40 -25.95
C ASP A 227 -5.32 14.05 -27.39
N GLU A 228 -4.05 14.30 -27.75
CA GLU A 228 -3.48 13.89 -29.04
C GLU A 228 -3.45 12.35 -29.15
N VAL A 229 -2.85 11.66 -28.18
CA VAL A 229 -2.71 10.20 -28.20
C VAL A 229 -4.09 9.53 -28.28
N LEU A 230 -5.09 9.98 -27.53
CA LEU A 230 -6.44 9.42 -27.55
C LEU A 230 -7.22 9.75 -28.83
N SER A 231 -6.72 10.60 -29.72
CA SER A 231 -7.33 10.81 -31.05
C SER A 231 -6.95 9.74 -32.08
N LEU A 232 -5.81 9.07 -31.89
CA LEU A 232 -5.27 8.10 -32.86
C LEU A 232 -6.02 6.75 -32.91
N PRO A 233 -6.38 6.11 -31.78
CA PRO A 233 -6.93 4.76 -31.78
C PRO A 233 -8.33 4.70 -32.37
N LYS A 234 -8.58 3.70 -33.22
CA LYS A 234 -9.91 3.39 -33.75
C LYS A 234 -10.93 3.15 -32.65
N ALA A 235 -10.58 2.28 -31.70
CA ALA A 235 -11.45 1.82 -30.63
C ALA A 235 -10.61 1.37 -29.43
N LEU A 236 -10.11 2.32 -28.63
CA LEU A 236 -9.41 2.01 -27.39
C LEU A 236 -10.40 1.39 -26.40
N LYS A 237 -10.06 0.24 -25.83
CA LYS A 237 -10.90 -0.51 -24.88
C LYS A 237 -10.49 -0.31 -23.43
N GLU A 238 -9.19 -0.19 -23.19
CA GLU A 238 -8.63 -0.10 -21.84
C GLU A 238 -7.69 1.09 -21.74
N LEU A 239 -7.91 1.91 -20.72
CA LEU A 239 -7.04 3.02 -20.38
C LEU A 239 -6.77 2.99 -18.88
N SER A 240 -5.51 2.81 -18.51
CA SER A 240 -5.05 2.89 -17.13
C SER A 240 -4.06 4.04 -16.98
N ILE A 241 -4.41 5.01 -16.15
CA ILE A 241 -3.62 6.20 -15.86
C ILE A 241 -3.25 6.17 -14.37
N GLY A 242 -2.09 5.60 -14.07
CA GLY A 242 -1.43 5.74 -12.78
C GLY A 242 -0.44 6.90 -12.81
N GLU A 243 -0.88 8.08 -12.36
CA GLU A 243 0.06 9.19 -12.16
C GLU A 243 1.03 8.90 -11.01
N ARG A 244 2.20 9.53 -11.06
CA ARG A 244 3.29 9.33 -10.10
C ARG A 244 2.86 9.54 -8.65
N LEU A 245 2.96 8.47 -7.86
CA LEU A 245 2.79 8.48 -6.41
C LEU A 245 4.14 8.63 -5.71
N HIS A 246 5.20 8.05 -6.26
CA HIS A 246 6.53 8.07 -5.66
C HIS A 246 7.39 9.18 -6.26
N VAL A 247 7.41 10.33 -5.58
CA VAL A 247 8.06 11.55 -6.06
C VAL A 247 9.41 11.77 -5.39
N PHE A 248 10.44 12.02 -6.20
CA PHE A 248 11.79 12.38 -5.78
C PHE A 248 12.38 13.44 -6.72
N GLN A 249 13.62 13.86 -6.48
CA GLN A 249 14.26 14.91 -7.27
C GLN A 249 14.31 14.53 -8.76
N GLU A 250 14.02 15.49 -9.66
CA GLU A 250 14.06 15.37 -11.14
C GLU A 250 12.84 14.67 -11.77
N CYS A 251 11.98 14.04 -10.97
CA CYS A 251 10.81 13.31 -11.48
C CYS A 251 9.47 13.93 -11.04
N GLN A 252 9.47 15.15 -10.52
CA GLN A 252 8.27 15.79 -9.98
C GLN A 252 7.18 15.99 -11.05
N PRO A 253 5.90 15.72 -10.71
CA PRO A 253 4.78 16.09 -11.56
C PRO A 253 4.71 17.61 -11.78
N SER A 254 4.15 18.03 -12.93
CA SER A 254 3.92 19.46 -13.21
C SER A 254 2.92 20.07 -12.22
N MET A 255 3.20 21.29 -11.76
CA MET A 255 2.27 22.07 -10.94
C MET A 255 1.36 22.99 -11.78
N ASP A 256 1.44 22.91 -13.11
CA ASP A 256 0.55 23.63 -14.03
C ASP A 256 -0.79 22.90 -14.16
N PRO A 257 -1.90 23.46 -13.65
CA PRO A 257 -3.20 22.80 -13.66
C PRO A 257 -3.70 22.48 -15.08
N GLU A 258 -3.30 23.24 -16.10
CA GLU A 258 -3.74 23.00 -17.49
C GLU A 258 -3.10 21.76 -18.10
N ARG A 259 -1.97 21.29 -17.55
CA ARG A 259 -1.25 20.11 -18.03
C ARG A 259 -1.65 18.84 -17.28
N ARG A 260 -2.30 18.95 -16.13
CA ARG A 260 -2.65 17.80 -15.27
C ARG A 260 -4.01 17.21 -15.62
N THR A 261 -4.26 15.98 -15.16
CA THR A 261 -5.56 15.29 -15.30
C THR A 261 -6.69 15.97 -14.51
N SER A 262 -6.36 16.89 -13.59
CA SER A 262 -7.35 17.77 -12.94
C SER A 262 -7.90 18.86 -13.85
N SER A 263 -7.34 19.03 -15.05
CA SER A 263 -7.82 19.94 -16.08
C SER A 263 -9.16 19.46 -16.66
N ARG A 264 -10.03 20.41 -17.03
CA ARG A 264 -11.25 20.11 -17.79
C ARG A 264 -10.98 19.39 -19.13
N GLN A 265 -9.78 19.55 -19.69
CA GLN A 265 -9.36 18.86 -20.91
C GLN A 265 -9.35 17.33 -20.75
N PHE A 266 -9.20 16.83 -19.52
CA PHE A 266 -9.08 15.39 -19.30
C PHE A 266 -10.33 14.62 -19.75
N LEU A 267 -11.51 15.10 -19.39
CA LEU A 267 -12.77 14.48 -19.85
C LEU A 267 -12.97 14.62 -21.36
N LEU A 268 -12.58 15.76 -21.95
CA LEU A 268 -12.63 15.95 -23.41
C LEU A 268 -11.73 14.93 -24.14
N ALA A 269 -10.54 14.67 -23.60
CA ALA A 269 -9.63 13.66 -24.12
C ALA A 269 -10.25 12.25 -24.02
N LEU A 270 -10.85 11.89 -22.88
CA LEU A 270 -11.53 10.62 -22.69
C LEU A 270 -12.72 10.42 -23.65
N GLN A 271 -13.48 11.48 -23.92
CA GLN A 271 -14.63 11.43 -24.82
C GLN A 271 -14.28 11.04 -26.26
N LYS A 272 -13.02 11.20 -26.68
CA LYS A 272 -12.57 10.70 -27.98
C LYS A 272 -12.74 9.20 -28.12
N GLN A 273 -12.78 8.44 -27.02
CA GLN A 273 -12.96 6.99 -26.98
C GLN A 273 -14.28 6.58 -26.30
N ALA A 274 -15.26 7.48 -26.23
CA ALA A 274 -16.52 7.28 -25.50
C ALA A 274 -17.33 6.04 -25.91
N ARG A 275 -17.22 5.60 -27.18
CA ARG A 275 -17.96 4.47 -27.77
C ARG A 275 -17.13 3.20 -27.91
N SER A 276 -16.05 3.09 -27.14
CA SER A 276 -15.18 1.91 -27.19
C SER A 276 -14.52 1.59 -25.86
N LEU A 277 -14.33 2.60 -25.01
CA LEU A 277 -13.66 2.44 -23.73
C LEU A 277 -14.53 1.64 -22.76
N GLN A 278 -14.04 0.46 -22.37
CA GLN A 278 -14.71 -0.51 -21.50
C GLN A 278 -14.13 -0.50 -20.08
N ARG A 279 -12.83 -0.18 -19.95
CA ARG A 279 -12.12 -0.14 -18.66
C ARG A 279 -11.34 1.16 -18.52
N LEU A 280 -11.55 1.85 -17.41
CA LEU A 280 -10.84 3.08 -17.05
C LEU A 280 -10.29 2.98 -15.63
N THR A 281 -8.98 3.15 -15.49
CA THR A 281 -8.32 3.29 -14.19
C THR A 281 -7.69 4.66 -14.11
N HIS A 282 -7.91 5.40 -13.02
CA HIS A 282 -7.31 6.71 -12.80
C HIS A 282 -6.90 6.92 -11.34
N CYS A 283 -5.59 7.02 -11.13
CA CYS A 283 -4.96 7.52 -9.91
C CYS A 283 -4.32 8.87 -10.23
N GLY A 284 -4.71 9.93 -9.50
CA GLY A 284 -4.29 11.32 -9.75
C GLY A 284 -2.89 11.65 -9.22
N GLY A 285 -2.20 10.65 -8.65
CA GLY A 285 -0.83 10.76 -8.17
C GLY A 285 -0.72 11.31 -6.75
N HIS A 286 0.50 11.68 -6.37
CA HIS A 286 0.84 12.08 -5.01
C HIS A 286 0.04 13.30 -4.53
N VAL A 287 -0.60 13.21 -3.34
CA VAL A 287 -1.48 14.26 -2.80
C VAL A 287 -0.79 15.63 -2.70
N GLY A 288 0.48 15.65 -2.27
CA GLY A 288 1.29 16.88 -2.20
C GLY A 288 1.58 17.57 -3.54
N HIS A 289 1.28 16.92 -4.67
CA HIS A 289 1.45 17.45 -6.03
C HIS A 289 0.13 17.56 -6.79
N LEU A 290 -1.01 17.50 -6.10
CA LEU A 290 -2.30 17.77 -6.72
C LEU A 290 -2.43 19.26 -7.01
N THR A 291 -2.87 19.57 -8.22
CA THR A 291 -3.19 20.94 -8.65
C THR A 291 -4.62 21.32 -8.24
N PRO A 292 -4.91 22.63 -8.10
CA PRO A 292 -6.28 23.10 -7.91
C PRO A 292 -7.21 22.52 -8.98
N ARG A 293 -8.42 22.18 -8.55
CA ARG A 293 -9.43 21.59 -9.42
C ARG A 293 -10.06 22.65 -10.30
N ASP A 294 -10.06 22.44 -11.62
CA ASP A 294 -10.91 23.18 -12.54
C ASP A 294 -12.18 22.36 -12.78
N THR A 295 -13.29 22.78 -12.15
CA THR A 295 -14.54 22.01 -12.22
C THR A 295 -15.29 22.36 -13.50
N ASP A 296 -15.22 21.47 -14.48
CA ASP A 296 -16.10 21.51 -15.66
C ASP A 296 -17.58 21.35 -15.26
N PRO A 297 -18.45 22.35 -15.50
CA PRO A 297 -19.88 22.25 -15.20
C PRO A 297 -20.59 21.10 -15.92
N GLU A 298 -20.08 20.70 -17.10
CA GLU A 298 -20.62 19.61 -17.90
C GLU A 298 -19.90 18.27 -17.62
N GLY A 299 -18.95 18.25 -16.68
CA GLY A 299 -18.05 17.10 -16.52
C GLY A 299 -18.78 15.81 -16.12
N ALA A 300 -19.86 15.91 -15.33
CA ALA A 300 -20.71 14.76 -15.03
C ALA A 300 -21.39 14.18 -16.27
N GLU A 301 -21.89 15.03 -17.17
CA GLU A 301 -22.47 14.60 -18.44
C GLU A 301 -21.42 13.96 -19.36
N LYS A 302 -20.22 14.55 -19.42
CA LYS A 302 -19.10 14.01 -20.20
C LYS A 302 -18.66 12.64 -19.69
N LEU A 303 -18.61 12.43 -18.37
CA LEU A 303 -18.29 11.11 -17.81
C LEU A 303 -19.39 10.08 -18.13
N ARG A 304 -20.68 10.46 -18.02
CA ARG A 304 -21.79 9.59 -18.43
C ARG A 304 -21.78 9.21 -19.91
N SER A 305 -21.20 10.06 -20.76
CA SER A 305 -21.14 9.82 -22.20
C SER A 305 -20.23 8.65 -22.60
N LEU A 306 -19.41 8.13 -21.67
CA LEU A 306 -18.63 6.90 -21.84
C LEU A 306 -19.57 5.67 -21.74
N VAL A 307 -20.45 5.52 -22.73
CA VAL A 307 -21.61 4.62 -22.67
C VAL A 307 -21.25 3.13 -22.56
N ASP A 308 -20.07 2.75 -23.05
CA ASP A 308 -19.58 1.37 -23.02
C ASP A 308 -18.68 1.08 -21.80
N LEU A 309 -18.50 2.04 -20.88
CA LEU A 309 -17.60 1.89 -19.74
C LEU A 309 -18.23 0.98 -18.68
N GLU A 310 -17.69 -0.23 -18.56
CA GLU A 310 -18.16 -1.27 -17.64
C GLU A 310 -17.38 -1.30 -16.32
N TYR A 311 -16.08 -0.99 -16.37
CA TYR A 311 -15.18 -1.08 -15.21
C TYR A 311 -14.47 0.25 -14.96
N LEU A 312 -14.68 0.81 -13.77
CA LEU A 312 -14.08 2.06 -13.35
C LEU A 312 -13.29 1.84 -12.05
N GLU A 313 -12.01 2.20 -12.05
CA GLU A 313 -11.13 2.12 -10.89
C GLU A 313 -10.50 3.48 -10.60
N LEU A 314 -10.76 4.07 -9.43
CA LEU A 314 -10.39 5.44 -9.10
C LEU A 314 -9.69 5.53 -7.75
N GLY A 315 -8.58 6.27 -7.69
CA GLY A 315 -8.09 6.81 -6.42
C GLY A 315 -9.08 7.80 -5.80
N PHE A 316 -9.16 7.89 -4.48
CA PHE A 316 -10.00 8.90 -3.81
C PHE A 316 -9.61 10.34 -4.15
N GLU A 317 -8.36 10.56 -4.55
CA GLU A 317 -7.82 11.84 -5.02
C GLU A 317 -8.18 12.15 -6.48
N SER A 318 -8.61 11.15 -7.25
CA SER A 318 -8.95 11.26 -8.66
C SER A 318 -9.97 12.37 -8.92
N HIS A 319 -9.72 13.19 -9.94
CA HIS A 319 -10.68 14.24 -10.33
C HIS A 319 -12.02 13.67 -10.84
N LEU A 320 -11.99 12.45 -11.42
CA LEU A 320 -13.20 11.78 -11.89
C LEU A 320 -14.17 11.41 -10.76
N TYR A 321 -13.65 11.19 -9.55
CA TYR A 321 -14.47 10.89 -8.38
C TYR A 321 -15.44 12.05 -8.05
N TYR A 322 -15.07 13.30 -8.30
CA TYR A 322 -15.96 14.45 -8.10
C TYR A 322 -17.16 14.43 -9.05
N TYR A 323 -16.94 14.03 -10.31
CA TYR A 323 -18.02 13.97 -11.29
C TYR A 323 -18.99 12.82 -11.01
N LEU A 324 -18.52 11.69 -10.46
CA LEU A 324 -19.42 10.65 -9.95
C LEU A 324 -20.37 11.21 -8.89
N ARG A 325 -19.88 12.06 -7.99
CA ARG A 325 -20.71 12.70 -6.95
C ARG A 325 -21.73 13.72 -7.49
N GLN A 326 -21.59 14.11 -8.76
CA GLN A 326 -22.52 14.98 -9.48
C GLN A 326 -23.40 14.16 -10.45
N SER A 327 -23.68 12.91 -10.11
CA SER A 327 -24.47 11.97 -10.92
C SER A 327 -23.80 11.59 -12.24
N GLY A 328 -22.47 11.61 -12.31
CA GLY A 328 -21.69 11.31 -13.51
C GLY A 328 -21.48 9.83 -13.85
N PHE A 329 -22.31 8.92 -13.33
CA PHE A 329 -22.12 7.47 -13.47
C PHE A 329 -22.39 6.97 -14.90
N PRO A 330 -21.41 6.33 -15.58
CA PRO A 330 -21.64 5.71 -16.88
C PRO A 330 -22.77 4.66 -16.85
N PRO A 331 -23.60 4.57 -17.89
CA PRO A 331 -24.80 3.73 -17.88
C PRO A 331 -24.52 2.22 -17.90
N ALA A 332 -23.40 1.79 -18.50
CA ALA A 332 -23.01 0.37 -18.55
C ALA A 332 -22.15 -0.07 -17.35
N LEU A 333 -21.95 0.80 -16.34
CA LEU A 333 -21.02 0.54 -15.26
C LEU A 333 -21.45 -0.66 -14.41
N ARG A 334 -20.63 -1.72 -14.43
CA ARG A 334 -20.80 -2.95 -13.65
C ARG A 334 -19.94 -2.96 -12.39
N SER A 335 -18.78 -2.29 -12.42
CA SER A 335 -17.84 -2.30 -11.29
C SER A 335 -17.26 -0.91 -11.04
N LEU A 336 -17.35 -0.45 -9.80
CA LEU A 336 -16.63 0.72 -9.30
C LEU A 336 -15.67 0.29 -8.20
N LYS A 337 -14.37 0.41 -8.45
CA LYS A 337 -13.29 0.14 -7.50
C LYS A 337 -12.65 1.44 -7.03
N MET A 338 -12.62 1.66 -5.72
CA MET A 338 -12.04 2.82 -5.08
C MET A 338 -10.72 2.45 -4.41
N LEU A 339 -9.66 3.19 -4.73
CA LEU A 339 -8.30 2.98 -4.25
C LEU A 339 -7.91 4.06 -3.23
N ASP A 340 -7.19 3.66 -2.20
CA ASP A 340 -6.61 4.58 -1.20
C ASP A 340 -5.15 4.96 -1.48
N SER A 341 -4.55 4.54 -2.59
CA SER A 341 -3.09 4.54 -2.80
C SER A 341 -2.42 5.89 -2.50
N ALA A 342 -2.97 7.00 -3.01
CA ALA A 342 -2.44 8.33 -2.73
C ALA A 342 -2.61 8.74 -1.26
N ILE A 343 -3.74 8.40 -0.63
CA ILE A 343 -3.99 8.70 0.79
C ILE A 343 -3.06 7.85 1.66
N SER A 344 -2.91 6.56 1.36
CA SER A 344 -2.07 5.61 2.09
C SER A 344 -0.62 6.08 2.16
N ILE A 345 -0.04 6.45 1.02
CA ILE A 345 1.33 6.98 0.94
C ILE A 345 1.51 8.27 1.76
N ASN A 346 0.47 9.10 1.87
CA ASN A 346 0.52 10.37 2.61
C ASN A 346 0.13 10.26 4.09
N SER A 347 -0.54 9.17 4.50
CA SER A 347 -1.14 9.03 5.84
C SER A 347 -0.12 8.72 6.96
N GLY A 348 1.11 8.36 6.60
CA GLY A 348 2.18 8.09 7.55
C GLY A 348 1.83 6.95 8.52
N HIS A 349 1.47 7.30 9.76
CA HIS A 349 1.08 6.32 10.79
C HIS A 349 -0.42 6.39 11.20
N ASP A 350 -1.23 7.25 10.58
CA ASP A 350 -2.62 7.49 10.99
C ASP A 350 -3.64 6.68 10.17
N LEU A 351 -3.68 5.37 10.40
CA LEU A 351 -4.60 4.46 9.71
C LEU A 351 -6.08 4.74 9.97
N ARG A 352 -6.42 5.21 11.17
CA ARG A 352 -7.83 5.46 11.51
C ARG A 352 -8.40 6.58 10.68
N SER A 353 -7.63 7.66 10.51
CA SER A 353 -8.02 8.75 9.61
C SER A 353 -8.17 8.27 8.16
N LEU A 354 -7.28 7.40 7.68
CA LEU A 354 -7.38 6.81 6.35
C LEU A 354 -8.68 6.00 6.17
N SER A 355 -8.96 5.09 7.10
CA SER A 355 -10.18 4.28 7.09
C SER A 355 -11.44 5.16 7.18
N ASP A 356 -11.43 6.14 8.10
CA ASP A 356 -12.55 7.08 8.27
C ASP A 356 -12.83 7.87 6.99
N ILE A 357 -11.79 8.34 6.29
CA ILE A 357 -11.93 9.04 5.01
C ILE A 357 -12.57 8.13 3.95
N ALA A 358 -12.09 6.90 3.83
CA ALA A 358 -12.59 5.95 2.84
C ALA A 358 -14.07 5.60 3.09
N PHE A 359 -14.43 5.19 4.32
CA PHE A 359 -15.80 4.80 4.65
C PHE A 359 -16.77 5.97 4.62
N ARG A 360 -16.39 7.17 5.08
CA ARG A 360 -17.25 8.36 4.97
C ARG A 360 -17.51 8.73 3.52
N SER A 361 -16.46 8.68 2.68
CA SER A 361 -16.54 8.98 1.26
C SER A 361 -17.49 8.02 0.54
N LEU A 362 -17.29 6.71 0.75
CA LEU A 362 -18.14 5.67 0.16
C LEU A 362 -19.57 5.69 0.70
N THR A 363 -19.75 5.85 2.00
CA THR A 363 -21.10 5.94 2.59
C THR A 363 -21.86 7.09 1.94
N SER A 364 -21.25 8.26 1.83
CA SER A 364 -21.89 9.41 1.16
C SER A 364 -22.12 9.14 -0.33
N LEU A 365 -21.19 8.52 -1.04
CA LEU A 365 -21.37 8.18 -2.45
C LEU A 365 -22.61 7.30 -2.66
N VAL A 366 -22.74 6.23 -1.87
CA VAL A 366 -23.86 5.28 -1.99
C VAL A 366 -25.19 5.89 -1.53
N ASP A 367 -25.18 6.65 -0.45
CA ASP A 367 -26.39 7.24 0.16
C ASP A 367 -26.97 8.40 -0.67
N THR A 368 -26.11 9.16 -1.36
CA THR A 368 -26.54 10.45 -1.97
C THR A 368 -26.28 10.59 -3.46
N CYS A 369 -25.33 9.85 -4.04
CA CYS A 369 -24.90 10.09 -5.43
C CYS A 369 -25.22 8.95 -6.38
N LEU A 370 -25.29 7.73 -5.86
CA LEU A 370 -25.40 6.51 -6.65
C LEU A 370 -26.78 6.44 -7.34
N PRO A 371 -26.85 6.09 -8.64
CA PRO A 371 -28.11 6.10 -9.37
C PRO A 371 -29.03 4.98 -8.88
N GLY A 372 -30.35 5.23 -8.89
CA GLY A 372 -31.35 4.23 -8.49
C GLY A 372 -31.49 3.04 -9.44
N THR A 373 -30.89 3.11 -10.63
CA THR A 373 -30.87 2.03 -11.64
C THR A 373 -29.43 1.63 -11.90
N LEU A 374 -28.92 0.66 -11.14
CA LEU A 374 -27.60 0.06 -11.35
C LEU A 374 -27.67 -1.12 -12.31
N ALA A 375 -26.51 -1.55 -12.82
CA ALA A 375 -26.39 -2.89 -13.39
C ALA A 375 -26.84 -3.94 -12.37
N GLU A 376 -27.47 -5.02 -12.85
CA GLU A 376 -28.05 -6.05 -11.99
C GLU A 376 -27.00 -6.63 -11.02
N ASP A 377 -25.80 -6.91 -11.53
CA ASP A 377 -24.64 -7.49 -10.86
C ASP A 377 -23.60 -6.43 -10.40
N PHE A 378 -24.04 -5.20 -10.11
CA PHE A 378 -23.12 -4.10 -9.79
C PHE A 378 -22.24 -4.38 -8.56
N THR A 379 -20.93 -4.18 -8.70
CA THR A 379 -19.94 -4.34 -7.63
C THR A 379 -19.32 -3.00 -7.24
N LEU A 380 -19.47 -2.63 -5.97
CA LEU A 380 -18.67 -1.57 -5.33
C LEU A 380 -17.52 -2.22 -4.56
N HIS A 381 -16.31 -1.74 -4.79
CA HIS A 381 -15.11 -2.33 -4.21
C HIS A 381 -14.21 -1.28 -3.58
N LEU A 382 -13.91 -1.40 -2.29
CA LEU A 382 -12.86 -0.64 -1.62
C LEU A 382 -11.58 -1.47 -1.56
N LYS A 383 -10.48 -0.95 -2.10
CA LYS A 383 -9.17 -1.59 -2.03
C LYS A 383 -8.19 -0.72 -1.24
N PHE A 384 -7.65 -1.31 -0.17
CA PHE A 384 -6.55 -0.74 0.59
C PHE A 384 -5.21 -1.16 -0.03
N SER A 385 -4.32 -0.20 -0.24
CA SER A 385 -2.98 -0.41 -0.81
C SER A 385 -2.05 -0.94 0.27
N ASP A 386 -0.97 -1.62 -0.13
CA ASP A 386 -0.01 -2.14 0.85
C ASP A 386 0.55 -1.02 1.73
N HIS A 387 0.36 -1.16 3.04
CA HIS A 387 0.84 -0.23 4.04
C HIS A 387 1.79 -0.94 4.99
N SER A 388 2.83 -0.23 5.44
CA SER A 388 3.78 -0.72 6.45
C SER A 388 3.13 -1.33 7.70
N PHE A 389 1.90 -0.96 8.06
CA PHE A 389 1.18 -1.55 9.18
C PHE A 389 0.73 -2.98 8.96
N PHE A 390 0.40 -3.37 7.73
CA PHE A 390 0.12 -4.79 7.44
C PHE A 390 1.34 -5.66 7.75
N ARG A 391 2.53 -5.06 7.73
CA ARG A 391 3.83 -5.70 7.96
C ARG A 391 4.40 -5.49 9.37
N LEU A 392 3.82 -4.59 10.18
CA LEU A 392 4.24 -4.37 11.57
C LEU A 392 3.85 -5.52 12.51
N PHE A 393 3.03 -6.44 12.02
CA PHE A 393 2.41 -7.50 12.78
C PHE A 393 2.66 -8.86 12.09
N GLU A 394 3.91 -9.33 12.06
CA GLU A 394 4.18 -10.77 12.08
C GLU A 394 3.76 -11.31 13.46
N ILE A 395 2.45 -11.25 13.74
CA ILE A 395 1.86 -11.79 14.97
C ILE A 395 1.78 -13.31 14.81
N VAL A 396 2.13 -14.03 15.86
CA VAL A 396 2.24 -15.50 15.90
C VAL A 396 0.87 -16.19 15.72
N ASP A 397 -0.25 -15.48 15.91
CA ASP A 397 -1.62 -15.97 15.71
C ASP A 397 -2.38 -15.17 14.62
N ALA A 398 -2.81 -15.88 13.58
CA ALA A 398 -3.63 -15.35 12.49
C ALA A 398 -4.99 -14.80 12.96
N THR A 399 -5.54 -15.35 14.05
CA THR A 399 -6.83 -14.92 14.61
C THR A 399 -6.73 -13.54 15.23
N GLU A 400 -5.66 -13.29 16.01
CA GLU A 400 -5.39 -11.98 16.60
C GLU A 400 -5.13 -10.92 15.53
N GLN A 401 -4.38 -11.28 14.49
CA GLN A 401 -4.14 -10.40 13.35
C GLN A 401 -5.47 -10.03 12.65
N ALA A 402 -6.34 -11.00 12.40
CA ALA A 402 -7.66 -10.77 11.81
C ALA A 402 -8.54 -9.85 12.68
N HIS A 403 -8.51 -10.01 14.01
CA HIS A 403 -9.21 -9.12 14.93
C HIS A 403 -8.67 -7.69 14.86
N LEU A 404 -7.34 -7.53 14.87
CA LEU A 404 -6.69 -6.23 14.80
C LEU A 404 -6.99 -5.50 13.49
N LEU A 405 -6.88 -6.20 12.36
CA LEU A 405 -7.24 -5.66 11.04
C LEU A 405 -8.71 -5.23 11.00
N SER A 406 -9.59 -6.06 11.53
CA SER A 406 -11.02 -5.73 11.63
C SER A 406 -11.29 -4.50 12.50
N ALA A 407 -10.52 -4.29 13.56
CA ALA A 407 -10.69 -3.14 14.45
C ALA A 407 -10.05 -1.84 13.93
N LEU A 408 -9.02 -1.94 13.09
CA LEU A 408 -8.28 -0.78 12.58
C LEU A 408 -8.80 -0.28 11.23
N PHE A 409 -9.19 -1.19 10.33
CA PHE A 409 -9.51 -0.87 8.94
C PHE A 409 -11.00 -0.84 8.64
N PHE A 410 -11.86 -1.27 9.55
CA PHE A 410 -13.30 -1.29 9.29
C PHE A 410 -14.06 -0.39 10.25
N ASP A 411 -14.87 0.49 9.66
CA ASP A 411 -16.10 0.95 10.27
C ASP A 411 -17.21 -0.05 9.93
N ARG A 412 -17.45 -1.02 10.83
CA ARG A 412 -18.45 -2.09 10.59
C ARG A 412 -19.86 -1.52 10.40
N ALA A 413 -20.23 -0.46 11.12
CA ALA A 413 -21.54 0.18 10.98
C ALA A 413 -21.71 0.81 9.59
N ALA A 414 -20.69 1.54 9.12
CA ALA A 414 -20.68 2.07 7.75
C ALA A 414 -20.67 0.95 6.71
N THR A 415 -19.91 -0.13 6.93
CA THR A 415 -19.86 -1.30 6.03
C THR A 415 -21.25 -1.93 5.86
N TYR A 416 -21.95 -2.21 6.97
CA TYR A 416 -23.31 -2.74 6.93
C TYR A 416 -24.28 -1.79 6.24
N LYS A 417 -24.16 -0.48 6.50
CA LYS A 417 -24.99 0.54 5.84
C LYS A 417 -24.78 0.53 4.33
N ILE A 418 -23.53 0.58 3.86
CA ILE A 418 -23.17 0.53 2.44
C ILE A 418 -23.73 -0.73 1.78
N ALA A 419 -23.45 -1.90 2.36
CA ALA A 419 -23.90 -3.18 1.81
C ALA A 419 -25.44 -3.27 1.75
N SER A 420 -26.14 -2.80 2.78
CA SER A 420 -27.61 -2.82 2.82
C SER A 420 -28.22 -1.85 1.80
N MET A 421 -27.64 -0.65 1.64
CA MET A 421 -28.10 0.33 0.65
C MET A 421 -27.91 -0.21 -0.77
N LEU A 422 -26.75 -0.80 -1.09
CA LEU A 422 -26.52 -1.41 -2.40
C LEU A 422 -27.55 -2.50 -2.71
N LYS A 423 -27.81 -3.40 -1.75
CA LYS A 423 -28.83 -4.44 -1.89
C LYS A 423 -30.26 -3.90 -2.05
N SER A 424 -30.52 -2.67 -1.60
CA SER A 424 -31.81 -2.00 -1.81
C SER A 424 -32.01 -1.46 -3.23
N TYR A 425 -30.91 -1.19 -3.95
CA TYR A 425 -30.94 -0.80 -5.36
C TYR A 425 -31.04 -2.01 -6.30
N SER A 426 -30.24 -3.05 -6.05
CA SER A 426 -30.33 -4.34 -6.72
C SER A 426 -29.94 -5.46 -5.76
N THR A 427 -30.75 -6.52 -5.69
CA THR A 427 -30.50 -7.65 -4.80
C THR A 427 -29.21 -8.40 -5.11
N ASN A 428 -28.72 -8.31 -6.35
CA ASN A 428 -27.49 -8.94 -6.83
C ASN A 428 -26.28 -7.98 -6.80
N SER A 429 -26.40 -6.81 -6.15
CA SER A 429 -25.24 -5.93 -5.96
C SER A 429 -24.33 -6.38 -4.82
N HIS A 430 -23.03 -6.18 -5.01
CA HIS A 430 -21.99 -6.62 -4.08
C HIS A 430 -21.18 -5.44 -3.54
N PHE A 431 -20.82 -5.52 -2.25
CA PHE A 431 -19.80 -4.67 -1.64
C PHE A 431 -18.61 -5.52 -1.21
N LEU A 432 -17.44 -5.19 -1.75
CA LEU A 432 -16.18 -5.87 -1.46
C LEU A 432 -15.21 -4.92 -0.78
N VAL A 433 -14.46 -5.43 0.19
CA VAL A 433 -13.29 -4.74 0.74
C VAL A 433 -12.10 -5.67 0.68
N SER A 434 -10.99 -5.22 0.10
CA SER A 434 -9.75 -5.98 0.00
C SER A 434 -8.53 -5.14 0.36
N ARG A 435 -7.38 -5.80 0.49
CA ARG A 435 -6.08 -5.17 0.65
C ARG A 435 -5.05 -5.74 -0.30
N GLU A 436 -4.05 -4.95 -0.65
CA GLU A 436 -2.80 -5.45 -1.22
C GLU A 436 -1.85 -5.91 -0.14
N THR A 437 -1.21 -7.04 -0.39
CA THR A 437 -0.14 -7.57 0.45
C THR A 437 0.93 -8.25 -0.40
N PHE A 438 2.16 -8.25 0.09
CA PHE A 438 3.27 -8.99 -0.50
C PHE A 438 3.47 -10.26 0.33
N PRO A 439 3.32 -11.47 -0.23
CA PRO A 439 3.44 -12.71 0.53
C PRO A 439 4.76 -12.86 1.30
N SER A 440 5.85 -12.30 0.79
CA SER A 440 7.16 -12.26 1.47
C SER A 440 7.26 -11.21 2.58
N GLY A 441 6.28 -10.32 2.71
CA GLY A 441 6.32 -9.13 3.57
C GLY A 441 7.23 -8.01 3.04
N LYS A 442 7.94 -8.22 1.93
CA LYS A 442 8.77 -7.20 1.28
C LYS A 442 7.95 -6.46 0.24
N SER A 443 7.79 -5.15 0.46
CA SER A 443 7.05 -4.29 -0.44
C SER A 443 7.93 -3.68 -1.51
N PHE A 444 7.36 -3.58 -2.71
CA PHE A 444 7.97 -3.02 -3.89
C PHE A 444 7.09 -1.88 -4.42
N ILE A 445 7.71 -0.93 -5.11
CA ILE A 445 7.03 0.15 -5.79
C ILE A 445 6.74 -0.31 -7.23
N PRO A 446 5.51 -0.15 -7.77
CA PRO A 446 5.25 -0.44 -9.16
C PRO A 446 6.02 0.52 -10.09
N PRO A 447 6.41 0.10 -11.31
CA PRO A 447 6.15 -1.20 -11.92
C PRO A 447 7.00 -2.30 -11.29
N TYR A 448 6.44 -3.47 -11.03
CA TYR A 448 7.20 -4.58 -10.44
C TYR A 448 8.10 -5.24 -11.49
N MET A 449 9.39 -5.34 -11.19
CA MET A 449 10.45 -5.72 -12.13
C MET A 449 10.67 -7.23 -12.16
N HIS A 450 11.45 -7.73 -13.13
CA HIS A 450 11.78 -9.15 -13.18
C HIS A 450 12.40 -9.65 -11.87
N GLY A 451 11.80 -10.69 -11.30
CA GLY A 451 12.24 -11.29 -10.05
C GLY A 451 11.70 -10.61 -8.79
N GLU A 452 10.98 -9.49 -8.91
CA GLU A 452 10.24 -8.89 -7.80
C GLU A 452 8.94 -9.65 -7.54
N GLU A 453 8.55 -9.71 -6.27
CA GLU A 453 7.27 -10.28 -5.89
C GLU A 453 6.16 -9.31 -6.26
N LEU A 454 5.11 -9.81 -6.93
CA LEU A 454 3.91 -9.03 -7.22
C LEU A 454 3.01 -8.98 -5.97
N PRO A 455 2.36 -7.84 -5.68
CA PRO A 455 1.36 -7.81 -4.64
C PRO A 455 0.19 -8.71 -5.02
N VAL A 456 -0.36 -9.40 -4.02
CA VAL A 456 -1.61 -10.15 -4.14
C VAL A 456 -2.72 -9.38 -3.46
N GLU A 457 -3.91 -9.50 -4.02
CA GLU A 457 -5.10 -8.88 -3.44
C GLU A 457 -5.81 -9.89 -2.52
N GLU A 458 -5.94 -9.54 -1.25
CA GLU A 458 -6.58 -10.37 -0.23
C GLU A 458 -7.95 -9.80 0.15
N LEU A 459 -8.99 -10.63 0.04
CA LEU A 459 -10.36 -10.25 0.39
C LEU A 459 -10.53 -10.16 1.92
N MET A 460 -10.94 -8.99 2.40
CA MET A 460 -11.17 -8.73 3.82
C MET A 460 -12.66 -8.79 4.19
N TYR A 461 -13.57 -8.42 3.28
CA TYR A 461 -15.02 -8.46 3.48
C TYR A 461 -15.77 -8.63 2.15
N THR A 462 -16.89 -9.35 2.20
CA THR A 462 -17.89 -9.42 1.12
C THR A 462 -19.29 -9.31 1.70
N SER A 463 -20.17 -8.56 1.04
CA SER A 463 -21.59 -8.47 1.39
C SER A 463 -22.36 -9.78 1.24
N ASP A 464 -21.78 -10.79 0.61
CA ASP A 464 -22.38 -12.13 0.47
C ASP A 464 -22.30 -12.91 1.78
N ASP A 465 -21.24 -12.68 2.57
CA ASP A 465 -21.13 -13.11 3.96
C ASP A 465 -21.17 -11.88 4.88
N PHE A 466 -22.37 -11.28 4.94
CA PHE A 466 -22.65 -9.96 5.51
C PHE A 466 -22.03 -9.68 6.89
N TRP A 467 -21.85 -10.70 7.73
CA TRP A 467 -21.37 -10.53 9.11
C TRP A 467 -19.90 -10.90 9.29
N ARG A 468 -19.20 -11.35 8.24
CA ARG A 468 -17.84 -11.87 8.33
C ARG A 468 -16.80 -10.87 7.82
N PHE A 469 -15.82 -10.57 8.67
CA PHE A 469 -14.70 -9.67 8.37
C PHE A 469 -13.39 -10.39 8.70
N ASN A 470 -12.47 -10.46 7.74
CA ASN A 470 -11.21 -11.19 7.86
C ASN A 470 -11.40 -12.61 8.44
N GLY A 471 -12.44 -13.31 8.00
CA GLY A 471 -12.78 -14.65 8.50
C GLY A 471 -13.58 -14.70 9.81
N ILE A 472 -13.68 -13.61 10.57
CA ILE A 472 -14.36 -13.55 11.88
C ILE A 472 -15.82 -13.13 11.73
N ASN A 473 -16.74 -13.88 12.34
CA ASN A 473 -18.18 -13.57 12.31
C ASN A 473 -18.57 -12.66 13.49
N TYR A 474 -19.02 -11.44 13.17
CA TYR A 474 -19.43 -10.42 14.14
C TYR A 474 -20.95 -10.36 14.39
N ARG A 475 -21.75 -11.28 13.81
CA ARG A 475 -23.21 -11.26 13.94
C ARG A 475 -23.66 -11.22 15.39
N ILE A 476 -23.07 -12.04 16.26
CA ILE A 476 -23.44 -12.06 17.68
C ILE A 476 -23.12 -10.75 18.40
N MET A 477 -22.17 -9.95 17.91
CA MET A 477 -21.77 -8.69 18.52
C MET A 477 -22.57 -7.50 18.00
N ASP A 478 -22.98 -7.55 16.73
CA ASP A 478 -23.53 -6.38 16.03
C ASP A 478 -25.03 -6.53 15.69
N ASP A 479 -25.58 -7.75 15.58
CA ASP A 479 -27.00 -8.00 15.31
C ASP A 479 -27.80 -8.04 16.64
N GLU A 480 -28.41 -6.91 17.02
CA GLU A 480 -29.25 -6.82 18.23
C GLU A 480 -30.47 -7.74 18.18
N ASN A 481 -31.12 -7.84 17.02
CA ASN A 481 -32.32 -8.67 16.85
C ASN A 481 -31.99 -10.14 17.05
N TRP A 482 -30.92 -10.62 16.41
CA TRP A 482 -30.48 -12.02 16.55
C TRP A 482 -30.02 -12.35 17.97
N ARG A 483 -29.30 -11.43 18.63
CA ARG A 483 -28.95 -11.58 20.05
C ARG A 483 -30.19 -11.74 20.92
N ASP A 484 -31.21 -10.92 20.69
CA ASP A 484 -32.43 -10.95 21.48
C ASP A 484 -33.28 -12.19 21.18
N GLU A 485 -33.29 -12.68 19.95
CA GLU A 485 -33.87 -13.99 19.60
C GLU A 485 -33.16 -15.15 20.31
N LEU A 486 -31.82 -15.15 20.34
CA LEU A 486 -31.05 -16.18 21.06
C LEU A 486 -31.28 -16.14 22.57
N LYS A 487 -31.45 -14.95 23.16
CA LYS A 487 -31.82 -14.77 24.57
C LYS A 487 -33.24 -15.28 24.84
N LYS A 488 -34.20 -14.96 23.96
CA LYS A 488 -35.60 -15.43 24.07
C LYS A 488 -35.71 -16.96 23.89
N GLY A 489 -34.88 -17.55 23.05
CA GLY A 489 -34.86 -18.98 22.75
C GLY A 489 -34.12 -19.89 23.74
N LYS A 490 -33.59 -19.38 24.87
CA LYS A 490 -32.74 -20.13 25.84
C LYS A 490 -31.55 -20.88 25.21
N LYS A 491 -31.01 -20.43 24.07
CA LYS A 491 -29.85 -21.04 23.40
C LYS A 491 -28.50 -20.39 23.77
N LEU A 492 -28.51 -19.28 24.51
CA LEU A 492 -27.34 -18.70 25.15
C LEU A 492 -27.22 -19.23 26.60
N ALA A 493 -26.84 -20.49 26.76
CA ALA A 493 -26.26 -20.95 28.01
C ALA A 493 -24.77 -20.63 27.97
N ILE A 494 -24.41 -19.41 28.37
CA ILE A 494 -23.01 -19.11 28.68
C ILE A 494 -22.69 -19.89 29.95
N SER A 495 -21.87 -20.93 29.83
CA SER A 495 -21.22 -21.59 30.95
C SER A 495 -20.31 -20.59 31.65
N MET A 496 -20.84 -19.86 32.64
CA MET A 496 -19.99 -19.35 33.70
C MET A 496 -19.67 -20.55 34.58
N GLY A 497 -18.41 -20.99 34.54
CA GLY A 497 -17.89 -22.10 35.33
C GLY A 497 -18.26 -21.93 36.79
N ALA A 498 -18.79 -23.03 37.34
CA ALA A 498 -19.00 -23.23 38.75
C ALA A 498 -17.67 -23.19 39.49
N ASP A 499 -17.65 -22.47 40.62
CA ASP A 499 -17.14 -23.01 41.88
C ASP A 499 -17.71 -22.17 43.03
N MET A 500 -18.76 -22.71 43.65
CA MET A 500 -19.17 -22.31 44.98
C MET A 500 -18.34 -23.12 45.97
N THR A 501 -17.53 -22.45 46.79
CA THR A 501 -17.14 -22.97 48.09
C THR A 501 -17.66 -22.03 49.17
N GLU A 502 -18.26 -22.64 50.18
CA GLU A 502 -18.92 -22.03 51.34
C GLU A 502 -18.02 -21.06 52.09
N ILE A 503 -18.55 -19.89 52.47
CA ILE A 503 -18.03 -19.12 53.59
C ILE A 503 -19.20 -18.69 54.48
N ASP A 504 -19.07 -19.12 55.73
CA ASP A 504 -19.87 -18.90 56.92
C ASP A 504 -20.23 -17.42 57.19
N LEU A 505 -21.49 -17.18 57.55
CA LEU A 505 -22.09 -15.87 57.84
C LEU A 505 -22.16 -15.64 59.35
N SER A 506 -21.20 -14.90 59.92
CA SER A 506 -21.37 -14.34 61.28
C SER A 506 -20.66 -12.99 61.51
N LYS A 507 -21.29 -11.90 61.03
CA LYS A 507 -21.51 -10.56 61.68
C LYS A 507 -21.60 -9.41 60.66
N PRO A 508 -22.45 -8.39 60.87
CA PRO A 508 -22.87 -7.46 59.83
C PRO A 508 -21.94 -6.25 59.71
N ALA A 509 -21.35 -6.04 58.54
CA ALA A 509 -20.96 -4.71 58.11
C ALA A 509 -22.14 -4.15 57.30
N VAL A 510 -22.78 -3.10 57.80
CA VAL A 510 -23.82 -2.38 57.06
C VAL A 510 -23.16 -1.80 55.80
N ALA A 511 -23.28 -2.50 54.68
CA ALA A 511 -22.86 -1.98 53.40
C ALA A 511 -23.70 -0.72 53.09
N PRO A 512 -23.08 0.40 52.68
CA PRO A 512 -23.82 1.60 52.31
C PRO A 512 -24.88 1.23 51.27
N ARG A 513 -26.13 1.67 51.48
CA ARG A 513 -27.33 1.31 50.67
C ARG A 513 -27.13 1.41 49.15
N PHE A 514 -26.18 2.23 48.70
CA PHE A 514 -25.76 2.34 47.31
C PHE A 514 -25.14 1.05 46.74
N LEU A 515 -24.33 0.32 47.51
CA LEU A 515 -23.70 -0.93 47.09
C LEU A 515 -24.68 -2.11 47.06
N ALA A 516 -25.85 -1.97 47.69
CA ALA A 516 -26.93 -2.95 47.62
C ALA A 516 -27.76 -2.82 46.32
N LEU A 517 -27.56 -1.77 45.52
CA LEU A 517 -28.22 -1.62 44.22
C LEU A 517 -27.63 -2.61 43.19
N PRO A 518 -28.41 -3.13 42.22
CA PRO A 518 -27.85 -3.92 41.12
C PRO A 518 -26.77 -3.14 40.34
N GLY A 519 -25.74 -3.83 39.85
CA GLY A 519 -24.59 -3.21 39.17
C GLY A 519 -24.98 -2.33 37.98
N GLU A 520 -26.01 -2.71 37.23
CA GLU A 520 -26.56 -1.90 36.12
C GLU A 520 -27.12 -0.55 36.58
N LEU A 521 -27.79 -0.52 37.73
CA LEU A 521 -28.36 0.71 38.28
C LEU A 521 -27.25 1.63 38.81
N ARG A 522 -26.22 1.06 39.43
CA ARG A 522 -25.02 1.80 39.84
C ARG A 522 -24.31 2.41 38.62
N ASN A 523 -24.14 1.65 37.54
CA ASN A 523 -23.53 2.14 36.30
C ASN A 523 -24.29 3.29 35.64
N ARG A 524 -25.63 3.28 35.68
CA ARG A 524 -26.44 4.41 35.20
C ARG A 524 -26.27 5.66 36.07
N ILE A 525 -26.17 5.48 37.39
CA ILE A 525 -25.91 6.60 38.32
C ILE A 525 -24.49 7.16 38.10
N TYR A 526 -23.50 6.30 37.89
CA TYR A 526 -22.12 6.71 37.55
C TYR A 526 -22.10 7.56 36.27
N LYS A 527 -22.81 7.11 35.24
CA LYS A 527 -22.91 7.82 33.97
C LYS A 527 -23.57 9.20 34.12
N ALA A 528 -24.66 9.28 34.86
CA ALA A 528 -25.31 10.55 35.16
C ALA A 528 -24.39 11.53 35.92
N ILE A 529 -23.59 11.04 36.87
CA ILE A 529 -22.59 11.84 37.60
C ILE A 529 -21.50 12.34 36.65
N THR A 530 -21.04 11.53 35.70
CA THR A 530 -20.00 11.95 34.74
C THR A 530 -20.53 12.90 33.67
N ASP A 531 -21.79 12.75 33.26
CA ASP A 531 -22.43 13.58 32.24
C ASP A 531 -22.72 15.00 32.75
N ASP A 532 -23.09 15.15 34.03
CA ASP A 532 -23.34 16.45 34.68
C ASP A 532 -22.06 17.29 34.87
N GLU A 533 -20.89 16.65 34.90
CA GLU A 533 -19.62 17.34 35.17
C GLU A 533 -18.86 17.85 33.93
N GLY A 534 -19.22 17.37 32.74
CA GLY A 534 -18.60 17.68 31.44
C GLY A 534 -17.11 17.26 31.31
N PRO A 535 -16.57 17.20 30.08
CA PRO A 535 -15.17 16.90 29.86
C PRO A 535 -14.29 18.04 30.38
N LYS A 536 -13.34 17.74 31.28
CA LYS A 536 -12.20 18.64 31.55
C LYS A 536 -10.92 17.85 31.71
N GLU A 537 -9.83 18.42 31.24
CA GLU A 537 -8.47 17.92 31.47
C GLU A 537 -8.12 18.07 32.96
N ILE A 538 -7.57 17.01 33.55
CA ILE A 538 -7.05 17.05 34.93
C ILE A 538 -5.54 16.93 34.83
N ARG A 539 -4.86 17.96 35.32
CA ARG A 539 -3.40 17.97 35.46
C ARG A 539 -3.03 17.24 36.73
N LEU A 540 -2.24 16.18 36.60
CA LEU A 540 -1.64 15.53 37.75
C LEU A 540 -0.30 16.22 38.01
N HIS A 541 -0.27 17.11 39.01
CA HIS A 541 0.97 17.71 39.48
C HIS A 541 1.60 16.82 40.53
N GLY A 542 2.87 16.46 40.35
CA GLY A 542 3.66 15.80 41.37
C GLY A 542 3.79 16.66 42.62
N SER A 543 3.53 16.07 43.78
CA SER A 543 4.02 16.61 45.05
C SER A 543 5.50 16.26 45.11
N GLY A 544 6.38 17.18 44.71
CA GLY A 544 7.82 16.91 44.73
C GLY A 544 8.33 16.55 46.12
N PRO A 545 9.46 15.80 46.23
CA PRO A 545 10.04 15.40 47.51
C PRO A 545 10.69 16.55 48.29
N TYR A 546 10.78 17.76 47.71
CA TYR A 546 11.19 18.96 48.41
C TYR A 546 9.96 19.80 48.75
N GLY A 547 9.53 19.68 50.00
CA GLY A 547 8.46 20.49 50.54
C GLY A 547 8.79 21.97 50.46
N SER A 548 8.01 22.71 49.68
CA SER A 548 7.84 24.14 49.86
C SER A 548 6.49 24.60 49.33
N SER A 549 5.55 24.70 50.28
CA SER A 549 4.38 25.61 50.34
C SER A 549 3.20 25.33 49.39
N PHE A 550 1.91 25.45 49.76
CA PHE A 550 1.22 26.21 50.80
C PHE A 550 -0.13 25.52 51.17
N SER A 551 -0.49 25.61 52.46
CA SER A 551 -1.85 25.69 53.05
C SER A 551 -2.99 24.75 52.59
N SER A 552 -3.19 23.67 53.34
CA SER A 552 -4.37 23.43 54.21
C SER A 552 -4.50 21.93 54.49
N GLY A 553 -4.37 21.54 55.76
CA GLY A 553 -4.70 20.20 56.27
C GLY A 553 -6.21 19.95 56.26
N ARG A 554 -6.83 20.13 55.10
CA ARG A 554 -8.25 19.88 54.83
C ARG A 554 -8.31 18.71 53.86
N SER A 555 -9.08 17.69 54.21
CA SER A 555 -9.23 16.51 53.35
C SER A 555 -9.85 16.93 52.00
N LEU A 556 -9.68 16.12 50.96
CA LEU A 556 -10.25 16.41 49.62
C LEU A 556 -11.77 16.69 49.66
N LYS A 557 -12.46 16.13 50.66
CA LYS A 557 -13.88 16.35 50.97
C LYS A 557 -14.17 17.79 51.41
N ASP A 558 -13.26 18.40 52.16
CA ASP A 558 -13.40 19.78 52.69
C ASP A 558 -13.09 20.84 51.63
N ARG A 559 -12.34 20.47 50.57
CA ARG A 559 -12.05 21.33 49.41
C ARG A 559 -13.15 21.29 48.35
N ASN A 560 -14.00 20.25 48.34
CA ASN A 560 -15.07 20.06 47.35
C ASN A 560 -16.35 19.52 48.01
N PRO A 561 -17.05 20.31 48.84
CA PRO A 561 -18.20 19.85 49.63
C PRO A 561 -19.40 19.38 48.77
N SER A 562 -19.49 19.82 47.52
CA SER A 562 -20.49 19.38 46.54
C SER A 562 -20.17 18.02 45.90
N ARG A 563 -18.98 17.45 46.12
CA ARG A 563 -18.50 16.22 45.48
C ARG A 563 -18.37 15.07 46.47
N GLN A 564 -19.47 14.74 47.13
CA GLN A 564 -19.53 13.74 48.19
C GLN A 564 -19.06 12.34 47.73
N TYR A 565 -19.15 12.04 46.42
CA TYR A 565 -18.74 10.77 45.81
C TYR A 565 -17.21 10.55 45.80
N LEU A 566 -16.39 11.60 45.83
CA LEU A 566 -14.92 11.47 45.88
C LEU A 566 -14.44 10.84 47.19
N GLY A 567 -15.15 11.08 48.30
CA GLY A 567 -14.90 10.40 49.57
C GLY A 567 -15.28 8.92 49.56
N PHE A 568 -16.28 8.52 48.76
CA PHE A 568 -16.69 7.12 48.61
C PHE A 568 -15.70 6.29 47.77
N ALA A 569 -15.15 6.87 46.70
CA ALA A 569 -14.11 6.21 45.91
C ALA A 569 -12.79 6.02 46.68
N GLN A 570 -12.52 6.83 47.69
CA GLN A 570 -11.35 6.68 48.56
C GLN A 570 -11.52 5.57 49.61
N THR A 571 -12.76 5.27 50.00
CA THR A 571 -13.07 4.37 51.13
C THR A 571 -13.56 2.98 50.73
N ASN A 572 -13.98 2.76 49.48
CA ASN A 572 -14.46 1.45 49.02
C ASN A 572 -13.85 1.01 47.67
N ARG A 573 -13.23 -0.19 47.65
CA ARG A 573 -12.51 -0.74 46.49
C ARG A 573 -13.43 -1.12 45.32
N MET A 574 -14.63 -1.64 45.58
CA MET A 574 -15.59 -2.05 44.55
C MET A 574 -16.16 -0.84 43.82
N PHE A 575 -16.54 0.19 44.56
CA PHE A 575 -16.97 1.47 43.99
C PHE A 575 -15.87 2.08 43.10
N ARG A 576 -14.61 2.02 43.55
CA ARG A 576 -13.46 2.50 42.76
C ARG A 576 -13.29 1.71 41.46
N SER A 577 -13.35 0.38 41.49
CA SER A 577 -13.18 -0.44 40.29
C SER A 577 -14.31 -0.24 39.26
N GLU A 578 -15.53 0.04 39.71
CA GLU A 578 -16.67 0.26 38.81
C GLU A 578 -16.72 1.70 38.27
N PHE A 579 -16.43 2.70 39.11
CA PHE A 579 -16.54 4.12 38.74
C PHE A 579 -15.31 4.64 37.97
N MET A 580 -14.11 4.16 38.30
CA MET A 580 -12.85 4.68 37.75
C MET A 580 -12.76 4.56 36.21
N PRO A 581 -13.13 3.43 35.57
CA PRO A 581 -13.10 3.34 34.11
C PRO A 581 -14.01 4.37 33.44
N LEU A 582 -15.22 4.58 33.96
CA LEU A 582 -16.18 5.56 33.45
C LEU A 582 -15.70 7.01 33.69
N TYR A 583 -15.25 7.33 34.90
CA TYR A 583 -14.71 8.64 35.24
C TYR A 583 -13.52 9.04 34.35
N MET A 584 -12.64 8.08 34.05
CA MET A 584 -11.45 8.26 33.20
C MET A 584 -11.77 8.36 31.70
N THR A 585 -12.96 7.94 31.24
CA THR A 585 -13.38 8.18 29.84
C THR A 585 -13.79 9.64 29.60
N VAL A 586 -14.22 10.35 30.65
CA VAL A 586 -14.66 11.75 30.56
C VAL A 586 -13.56 12.74 30.98
N ARG A 587 -12.57 12.29 31.78
CA ARG A 587 -11.43 13.10 32.24
C ARG A 587 -10.11 12.60 31.63
N ARG A 588 -9.45 13.42 30.80
CA ARG A 588 -8.07 13.16 30.35
C ARG A 588 -7.08 13.52 31.45
N SER A 589 -6.41 12.51 32.01
CA SER A 589 -5.34 12.69 32.99
C SER A 589 -4.01 12.77 32.26
N LEU A 590 -3.46 13.97 32.15
CA LEU A 590 -2.18 14.21 31.49
C LEU A 590 -1.09 14.36 32.53
N ILE A 591 0.03 13.66 32.32
CA ILE A 591 1.26 13.84 33.09
C ILE A 591 2.34 14.41 32.17
N VAL A 592 3.17 15.28 32.72
CA VAL A 592 4.36 15.75 32.01
C VAL A 592 5.35 14.59 31.95
N MET A 593 6.04 14.42 30.82
CA MET A 593 6.94 13.27 30.62
C MET A 593 8.01 13.15 31.72
N GLU A 594 8.46 14.29 32.25
CA GLU A 594 9.40 14.40 33.38
C GLU A 594 8.86 13.80 34.69
N ASP A 595 7.54 13.79 34.85
CA ASP A 595 6.85 13.31 36.05
C ASP A 595 6.47 11.81 35.96
N VAL A 596 6.58 11.20 34.77
CA VAL A 596 6.25 9.79 34.52
C VAL A 596 7.06 8.83 35.41
N PRO A 597 8.39 8.99 35.57
CA PRO A 597 9.17 8.12 36.46
C PRO A 597 8.68 8.15 37.90
N TYR A 598 8.40 9.34 38.44
CA TYR A 598 7.92 9.51 39.81
C TYR A 598 6.52 8.94 40.01
N TYR A 599 5.67 9.04 39.00
CA TYR A 599 4.35 8.43 39.02
C TYR A 599 4.42 6.89 39.04
N LEU A 600 5.30 6.30 38.23
CA LEU A 600 5.52 4.84 38.21
C LEU A 600 6.20 4.31 39.48
N GLU A 601 6.97 5.14 40.19
CA GLU A 601 7.50 4.78 41.52
C GLU A 601 6.40 4.73 42.59
N LEU A 602 5.42 5.64 42.53
CA LEU A 602 4.29 5.68 43.46
C LEU A 602 3.19 4.66 43.11
N PHE A 603 3.04 4.34 41.83
CA PHE A 603 2.05 3.41 41.30
C PHE A 603 2.73 2.43 40.33
N PRO A 604 3.46 1.44 40.85
CA PRO A 604 4.20 0.49 40.01
C PRO A 604 3.25 -0.38 39.19
N LEU A 605 3.72 -0.81 38.01
CA LEU A 605 3.02 -1.80 37.20
C LEU A 605 3.01 -3.16 37.93
N PRO A 606 2.13 -4.10 37.53
CA PRO A 606 2.07 -5.43 38.13
C PRO A 606 3.41 -6.19 38.11
N ASP A 607 4.27 -5.89 37.13
CA ASP A 607 5.66 -6.37 37.09
C ASP A 607 6.62 -5.28 37.63
N PRO A 608 7.20 -5.47 38.83
CA PRO A 608 8.09 -4.49 39.45
C PRO A 608 9.45 -4.39 38.74
N VAL A 609 9.91 -5.45 38.06
CA VAL A 609 11.18 -5.44 37.31
C VAL A 609 11.02 -4.61 36.06
N LEU A 610 9.93 -4.84 35.31
CA LEU A 610 9.58 -4.04 34.15
C LEU A 610 9.35 -2.56 34.54
N THR A 611 8.66 -2.31 35.66
CA THR A 611 8.44 -0.94 36.16
C THR A 611 9.78 -0.23 36.39
N ALA A 612 10.73 -0.89 37.06
CA ALA A 612 12.06 -0.35 37.30
C ALA A 612 12.86 -0.12 36.01
N SER A 613 12.75 -1.03 35.03
CA SER A 613 13.37 -0.87 33.71
C SER A 613 12.80 0.33 32.94
N ILE A 614 11.48 0.50 32.92
CA ILE A 614 10.81 1.63 32.26
C ILE A 614 11.21 2.95 32.95
N ILE A 615 11.20 2.99 34.29
CA ILE A 615 11.65 4.16 35.05
C ILE A 615 13.09 4.54 34.68
N THR A 616 13.98 3.55 34.59
CA THR A 616 15.40 3.76 34.27
C THR A 616 15.56 4.28 32.85
N VAL A 617 14.93 3.65 31.86
CA VAL A 617 14.97 4.07 30.45
C VAL A 617 14.45 5.49 30.28
N ILE A 618 13.33 5.84 30.92
CA ILE A 618 12.76 7.18 30.83
C ILE A 618 13.68 8.21 31.50
N ARG A 619 14.28 7.90 32.65
CA ARG A 619 15.26 8.77 33.31
C ARG A 619 16.52 8.97 32.48
N ASP A 620 17.03 7.91 31.88
CA ASP A 620 18.21 7.96 31.01
C ASP A 620 17.93 8.79 29.76
N LEU A 621 16.76 8.60 29.12
CA LEU A 621 16.28 9.46 28.04
C LEU A 621 16.24 10.92 28.50
N LEU A 622 15.52 11.23 29.57
CA LEU A 622 15.36 12.61 30.05
C LEU A 622 16.71 13.28 30.38
N SER A 623 17.65 12.53 30.97
CA SER A 623 19.02 13.01 31.25
C SER A 623 19.85 13.28 29.98
N ALA A 624 19.60 12.54 28.90
CA ALA A 624 20.24 12.75 27.60
C ALA A 624 19.66 13.96 26.84
N PHE A 625 18.41 14.36 27.12
CA PHE A 625 17.69 15.45 26.45
C PHE A 625 17.77 16.81 27.16
N GLU A 626 18.35 16.89 28.37
CA GLU A 626 18.41 18.09 29.24
C GLU A 626 19.05 19.35 28.62
N LYS A 627 19.55 19.31 27.37
CA LYS A 627 20.08 20.49 26.69
C LYS A 627 19.26 21.05 25.54
N GLN A 628 18.25 20.38 24.99
CA GLN A 628 17.45 20.96 23.91
C GLN A 628 16.01 20.45 23.90
N THR A 629 15.08 21.41 24.01
CA THR A 629 13.61 21.36 23.78
C THR A 629 12.68 21.11 24.97
N SER A 630 11.58 21.86 24.99
CA SER A 630 10.47 21.80 25.95
C SER A 630 9.62 20.53 25.73
N THR A 631 9.28 19.84 26.82
CA THR A 631 8.76 18.48 26.84
C THR A 631 7.30 18.31 26.39
N SER A 632 7.05 17.22 25.66
CA SER A 632 5.72 16.77 25.23
C SER A 632 4.95 16.09 26.38
N ARG A 633 3.62 16.27 26.43
CA ARG A 633 2.75 15.66 27.45
C ARG A 633 2.28 14.27 27.00
N ILE A 634 2.21 13.29 27.91
CA ILE A 634 1.81 11.92 27.58
C ILE A 634 0.53 11.52 28.33
N ASP A 635 -0.33 10.77 27.65
CA ASP A 635 -1.53 10.14 28.22
C ASP A 635 -1.14 8.88 29.00
N VAL A 636 -1.29 8.93 30.32
CA VAL A 636 -0.92 7.85 31.25
C VAL A 636 -1.75 6.59 31.03
N LEU A 637 -3.00 6.71 30.58
CA LEU A 637 -3.87 5.55 30.37
C LEU A 637 -3.43 4.71 29.18
N ARG A 638 -2.82 5.30 28.16
CA ARG A 638 -2.20 4.54 27.06
C ARG A 638 -0.98 3.75 27.55
N LEU A 639 -0.17 4.34 28.43
CA LEU A 639 1.02 3.70 28.98
C LEU A 639 0.70 2.51 29.92
N LEU A 640 -0.36 2.64 30.72
CA LEU A 640 -0.77 1.64 31.71
C LEU A 640 -1.68 0.53 31.15
N ARG A 641 -2.33 0.74 29.99
CA ARG A 641 -3.18 -0.27 29.32
C ARG A 641 -2.46 -1.10 28.27
N THR A 642 -1.21 -0.76 27.96
CA THR A 642 -0.34 -1.60 27.15
C THR A 642 -0.05 -2.89 27.91
N ASP A 643 -0.39 -4.04 27.33
CA ASP A 643 0.04 -5.33 27.87
C ASP A 643 1.52 -5.53 27.54
N TRP A 644 2.37 -5.12 28.47
CA TRP A 644 3.82 -5.15 28.30
C TRP A 644 4.39 -6.57 28.27
N SER A 645 3.62 -7.58 28.71
CA SER A 645 4.05 -8.98 28.67
C SER A 645 4.06 -9.56 27.24
N MET A 646 3.42 -8.87 26.29
CA MET A 646 3.35 -9.27 24.88
C MET A 646 4.47 -8.70 23.98
N PHE A 647 5.40 -7.91 24.53
CA PHE A 647 6.52 -7.35 23.77
C PHE A 647 7.81 -8.16 24.03
N PRO A 648 8.41 -8.81 23.02
CA PRO A 648 9.75 -9.36 23.17
C PRO A 648 10.75 -8.25 23.51
N SER A 649 11.67 -8.51 24.44
CA SER A 649 12.72 -7.58 24.86
C SER A 649 13.65 -7.10 23.71
N SER A 650 13.54 -7.67 22.51
CA SER A 650 14.26 -7.28 21.30
C SER A 650 13.68 -6.05 20.58
N ILE A 651 12.45 -5.61 20.89
CA ILE A 651 11.80 -4.46 20.23
C ILE A 651 12.55 -3.14 20.48
N PHE A 652 13.31 -3.04 21.59
CA PHE A 652 14.10 -1.84 21.88
C PHE A 652 15.45 -1.79 21.15
N ALA A 653 15.89 -2.86 20.48
CA ALA A 653 17.21 -2.94 19.86
C ALA A 653 17.23 -2.74 18.33
N SER A 654 16.10 -2.89 17.63
CA SER A 654 16.09 -3.04 16.16
C SER A 654 15.68 -1.82 15.33
N LYS A 655 15.30 -0.69 15.93
CA LYS A 655 14.98 0.54 15.18
C LYS A 655 15.60 1.79 15.81
N PHE A 656 16.93 1.91 15.67
CA PHE A 656 17.61 3.22 15.73
C PHE A 656 18.01 3.65 14.30
N PRO A 657 17.78 4.91 13.90
CA PRO A 657 18.14 5.40 12.57
C PRO A 657 19.64 5.31 12.30
N VAL A 658 20.04 4.96 11.07
CA VAL A 658 21.45 4.82 10.62
C VAL A 658 22.30 6.07 10.90
N ARG A 659 21.69 7.25 11.04
CA ARG A 659 22.37 8.51 11.39
C ARG A 659 22.94 8.52 12.82
N TRP A 660 22.42 7.67 13.72
CA TRP A 660 22.85 7.51 15.11
C TRP A 660 23.97 6.47 15.27
N LYS A 661 24.12 5.57 14.30
CA LYS A 661 25.18 4.55 14.25
C LYS A 661 26.57 5.16 14.01
N LYS A 662 26.62 6.36 13.39
CA LYS A 662 27.86 7.12 13.13
C LYS A 662 28.29 8.01 14.31
N SER A 663 27.39 8.36 15.23
CA SER A 663 27.66 9.34 16.29
C SER A 663 28.02 8.73 17.65
N MET A 664 27.72 7.44 17.91
CA MET A 664 28.08 6.77 19.17
C MET A 664 28.41 5.26 19.00
N PRO A 665 29.58 4.91 18.45
CA PRO A 665 29.96 3.51 18.20
C PRO A 665 30.19 2.67 19.47
N GLU A 666 30.55 3.29 20.60
CA GLU A 666 30.85 2.58 21.86
C GLU A 666 29.59 2.06 22.59
N VAL A 667 28.46 2.78 22.47
CA VAL A 667 27.15 2.37 23.04
C VAL A 667 26.58 1.17 22.27
N TRP A 668 26.83 1.13 20.97
CA TRP A 668 26.40 0.03 20.08
C TRP A 668 27.20 -1.26 20.32
N GLU A 669 28.51 -1.18 20.59
CA GLU A 669 29.29 -2.38 20.95
C GLU A 669 29.04 -2.86 22.39
N SER A 670 28.69 -1.96 23.31
CA SER A 670 28.28 -2.33 24.67
C SER A 670 26.94 -3.07 24.69
N SER A 671 25.99 -2.68 23.83
CA SER A 671 24.69 -3.34 23.69
C SER A 671 24.80 -4.70 22.97
N LYS A 672 25.71 -4.86 22.01
CA LYS A 672 26.05 -6.20 21.45
C LYS A 672 26.69 -7.14 22.47
N LYS A 673 27.53 -6.63 23.38
CA LYS A 673 28.10 -7.43 24.49
C LYS A 673 27.02 -7.91 25.45
N LEU A 674 26.03 -7.06 25.76
CA LEU A 674 24.90 -7.40 26.65
C LEU A 674 24.00 -8.52 26.07
N VAL A 675 23.81 -8.52 24.74
CA VAL A 675 23.01 -9.55 24.04
C VAL A 675 23.76 -10.90 23.96
N ARG A 676 25.10 -10.89 23.97
CA ARG A 676 25.93 -12.11 23.87
C ARG A 676 26.22 -12.79 25.21
N SER A 677 26.04 -12.12 26.35
CA SER A 677 26.52 -12.63 27.66
C SER A 677 25.44 -13.25 28.54
N GLY A 678 24.42 -13.93 27.99
CA GLY A 678 23.30 -14.48 28.76
C GLY A 678 23.71 -15.15 30.09
N LEU A 679 23.47 -14.47 31.22
CA LEU A 679 23.65 -14.92 32.61
C LEU A 679 22.85 -13.95 33.51
N ARG A 680 21.80 -14.37 34.24
CA ARG A 680 21.76 -15.16 35.50
C ARG A 680 22.52 -14.51 36.68
N ARG A 681 21.72 -14.10 37.69
CA ARG A 681 22.00 -13.86 39.13
C ARG A 681 23.16 -12.93 39.55
N ALA A 682 22.72 -11.82 40.16
CA ALA A 682 23.22 -11.14 41.38
C ALA A 682 24.65 -10.58 41.46
N ASP A 683 24.68 -9.36 42.02
CA ASP A 683 25.75 -8.60 42.68
C ASP A 683 26.90 -8.01 41.85
N VAL A 684 27.02 -6.66 41.90
CA VAL A 684 28.15 -5.90 42.48
C VAL A 684 28.15 -4.41 42.03
N ILE A 685 27.81 -3.54 42.97
CA ILE A 685 28.44 -2.27 43.41
C ILE A 685 29.36 -1.52 42.43
N PHE A 686 29.02 -0.25 42.10
CA PHE A 686 29.95 0.70 41.47
C PHE A 686 30.46 1.79 42.44
N TRP A 687 31.79 1.95 42.46
CA TRP A 687 32.52 3.08 43.04
C TRP A 687 32.63 4.22 42.00
N LEU A 688 32.43 5.47 42.44
CA LEU A 688 32.68 6.70 41.68
C LEU A 688 34.18 7.05 41.64
N PRO A 689 34.63 7.86 40.66
CA PRO A 689 35.34 9.08 41.07
C PRO A 689 34.88 10.37 40.35
N ARG A 690 35.03 11.47 41.11
CA ARG A 690 34.65 12.86 40.84
C ARG A 690 35.57 13.60 39.86
N LYS A 691 34.94 14.53 39.10
CA LYS A 691 35.33 15.92 38.73
C LYS A 691 36.81 16.27 38.51
N ARG A 692 37.09 16.97 37.38
CA ARG A 692 37.57 18.38 37.39
C ARG A 692 37.47 19.06 36.01
N GLN A 693 36.91 20.26 36.02
CA GLN A 693 37.07 21.32 35.02
C GLN A 693 38.50 21.89 35.09
N THR A 694 39.06 22.35 33.96
CA THR A 694 39.50 23.75 33.77
C THR A 694 39.93 24.04 32.33
N LYS A 695 39.60 25.26 31.88
CA LYS A 695 40.02 25.99 30.67
C LYS A 695 41.54 26.10 30.54
N LEU A 696 42.06 26.21 29.32
CA LEU A 696 42.68 27.44 28.78
C LEU A 696 43.13 27.24 27.32
N GLN A 697 42.98 28.33 26.55
CA GLN A 697 43.55 28.55 25.23
C GLN A 697 45.08 28.49 25.30
N GLU A 698 45.72 27.94 24.27
CA GLU A 698 46.77 28.63 23.50
C GLU A 698 47.19 27.78 22.30
N THR A 699 47.32 28.47 21.16
CA THR A 699 47.83 28.08 19.82
C THR A 699 47.06 27.04 19.00
#